data_AF-A0ABD3FTU8-F1
#
_entry.id   AF-A0ABD3FTU8-F1
#
_cell.length_a   1.000
_cell.length_b   1.000
_cell.length_c   1.000
_cell.angle_alpha   90.00
_cell.angle_beta   90.00
_cell.angle_gamma   90.00
#
_symmetry.space_group_name_H-M   'P 1'
#
loop_
_entity.id
_entity.type
_entity.pdbx_description
1 polymer ?
#
loop_
_entity_poly.entity_id
_entity_poly.type
_entity_poly.pdbx_seq_one_letter_code
_entity_poly.pdbx_strand_id
1 'polypeptide(L)'
;MDALLALVDGDFRVLLGVALVAGTTIFILLSSLKSRDSTPVTLQAPSNPGDSPPTVHLPLVEKEELSHDTRRFRFALPSPQHVLGLPVGQHISLRYTDGEGKLVMRSYTPVSSDDTKGYVDLVVKVYFKNVHPKFPDGGKMSQHLESLAIGDSIEVSGPKGKLSYMGKGEIHIKHRVRDIVPEIRKATKIGMIAGGTGITPMLQVVRRALQDPEDKTEFYLLFANQTEADILCREEIEAMAANHSNVKFWYTVDRAEEGWQYSTGFVSADMIKKHLPAAAPDVQIFMCGPPPMLKFALIKPMAGKTAAKPPTSAPPAKKRKASSSVPLLIQKEISADDVIDAHELVSQTDVHSATKARMLLTWLLYPMTPEEFYEKYWEQRPLAIKRNFPSYYDGWFSKKEIDRILKTHTLEYGSDLDLTKYVDDTRHTLNPSSAATAKQVWKHFEDGCSVRLLCPQKFSDDVWKLLATLEDEWGCMAGANTYLTPKNTQGFAPHFDDIEAFLLQTEGCKHWKVYQPLNDSDMLARYPSGNYKPEELGKPVLEVDLEQGDLLYFPRGFIHQARAHKEKHSLHLTVSTGQQNTMGNFLEVLLPQALAGAINTNVDLRRSLPRDYLDYMGVMHSDRKGDPERQAFANKLKGALKTVLGEAMGMLDAASDQMAKNFLVDRLPPALEDEEENCTSDNSPLQKITVNTQLKLIRHGVARMVIEDGKAVVYHCRENSRMHHEVPISPLEFELDDAESIEFILSSYPDYFRVGDMPHEDPQDQTELAKALYKEGILMFQKS
;
A
#
# COMPACT_ATOMS: atom_id res chain seq x y z
N MET A 1 -76.78 65.36 12.07
CA MET A 1 -76.20 65.15 13.40
C MET A 1 -76.63 63.77 13.90
N ASP A 2 -75.70 62.83 13.80
CA ASP A 2 -75.35 61.84 14.83
C ASP A 2 -76.15 60.55 15.08
N ALA A 3 -77.03 60.08 14.17
CA ALA A 3 -77.62 58.73 14.38
C ALA A 3 -77.90 57.86 13.13
N LEU A 4 -77.74 58.36 11.90
CA LEU A 4 -77.99 57.54 10.68
C LEU A 4 -76.79 57.41 9.73
N LEU A 5 -75.64 58.00 10.07
CA LEU A 5 -74.35 57.85 9.37
C LEU A 5 -73.39 56.86 10.08
N ALA A 6 -73.85 56.15 11.10
CA ALA A 6 -73.02 55.26 11.92
C ALA A 6 -73.12 53.77 11.55
N LEU A 7 -73.80 53.39 10.47
CA LEU A 7 -74.05 51.98 10.13
C LEU A 7 -73.69 51.58 8.69
N VAL A 8 -72.99 52.43 7.93
CA VAL A 8 -72.56 52.09 6.56
C VAL A 8 -71.07 52.35 6.27
N ASP A 9 -70.35 53.15 7.07
CA ASP A 9 -68.93 53.46 6.78
C ASP A 9 -67.90 52.61 7.54
N GLY A 10 -68.33 51.83 8.54
CA GLY A 10 -67.45 50.92 9.28
C GLY A 10 -67.28 49.56 8.61
N ASP A 11 -68.32 49.09 7.92
CA ASP A 11 -68.37 47.71 7.46
C ASP A 11 -67.80 47.50 6.06
N PHE A 12 -67.80 48.48 5.16
CA PHE A 12 -67.31 48.23 3.81
C PHE A 12 -65.79 48.06 3.75
N ARG A 13 -65.01 48.78 4.57
CA ARG A 13 -63.54 48.61 4.65
C ARG A 13 -63.14 47.37 5.44
N VAL A 14 -63.92 46.99 6.44
CA VAL A 14 -63.72 45.72 7.16
C VAL A 14 -64.15 44.55 6.29
N LEU A 15 -65.24 44.62 5.52
CA LEU A 15 -65.62 43.61 4.53
C LEU A 15 -64.62 43.53 3.37
N LEU A 16 -64.09 44.66 2.87
CA LEU A 16 -63.02 44.62 1.86
C LEU A 16 -61.74 44.04 2.44
N GLY A 17 -61.37 44.42 3.67
CA GLY A 17 -60.20 43.89 4.37
C GLY A 17 -60.33 42.40 4.69
N VAL A 18 -61.51 41.95 5.15
CA VAL A 18 -61.83 40.54 5.42
C VAL A 18 -61.96 39.76 4.13
N ALA A 19 -62.48 40.33 3.04
CA ALA A 19 -62.50 39.67 1.72
C ALA A 19 -61.11 39.62 1.08
N LEU A 20 -60.24 40.62 1.30
CA LEU A 20 -58.86 40.62 0.81
C LEU A 20 -58.01 39.65 1.64
N VAL A 21 -58.21 39.60 2.96
CA VAL A 21 -57.54 38.65 3.87
C VAL A 21 -58.09 37.26 3.66
N ALA A 22 -59.39 37.04 3.57
CA ALA A 22 -59.96 35.73 3.24
C ALA A 22 -59.57 35.30 1.83
N GLY A 23 -59.53 36.23 0.86
CA GLY A 23 -59.08 35.97 -0.50
C GLY A 23 -57.59 35.65 -0.58
N THR A 24 -56.72 36.34 0.16
CA THR A 24 -55.30 35.99 0.27
C THR A 24 -55.08 34.75 1.11
N THR A 25 -55.87 34.49 2.14
CA THR A 25 -55.77 33.28 2.97
C THR A 25 -56.29 32.07 2.19
N ILE A 26 -57.36 32.21 1.41
CA ILE A 26 -57.87 31.20 0.48
C ILE A 26 -56.92 31.04 -0.70
N PHE A 27 -56.29 32.10 -1.22
CA PHE A 27 -55.26 31.99 -2.24
C PHE A 27 -53.99 31.35 -1.69
N ILE A 28 -53.60 31.60 -0.43
CA ILE A 28 -52.47 30.97 0.27
C ILE A 28 -52.82 29.50 0.59
N LEU A 29 -54.05 29.20 1.00
CA LEU A 29 -54.54 27.83 1.19
C LEU A 29 -54.65 27.09 -0.14
N LEU A 30 -55.14 27.73 -1.21
CA LEU A 30 -55.27 27.15 -2.56
C LEU A 30 -53.91 27.07 -3.27
N SER A 31 -52.98 27.99 -3.02
CA SER A 31 -51.59 27.90 -3.48
C SER A 31 -50.79 26.90 -2.64
N SER A 32 -51.19 26.67 -1.38
CA SER A 32 -50.75 25.53 -0.55
C SER A 32 -51.47 24.23 -0.93
N LEU A 33 -52.50 24.30 -1.78
CA LEU A 33 -53.17 23.17 -2.44
C LEU A 33 -52.72 23.01 -3.91
N LYS A 34 -51.75 23.80 -4.40
CA LYS A 34 -50.83 23.24 -5.41
C LYS A 34 -50.24 22.01 -4.75
N SER A 35 -50.49 20.85 -5.35
CA SER A 35 -50.21 19.53 -4.81
C SER A 35 -49.10 19.58 -3.78
N ARG A 36 -49.41 19.28 -2.51
CA ARG A 36 -48.41 18.71 -1.62
C ARG A 36 -47.77 17.61 -2.47
N ASP A 37 -46.57 17.84 -2.96
CA ASP A 37 -45.81 16.83 -3.64
C ASP A 37 -45.68 15.76 -2.57
N SER A 38 -46.47 14.70 -2.70
CA SER A 38 -46.39 13.56 -1.81
C SER A 38 -44.92 13.17 -1.85
N THR A 39 -44.24 13.16 -0.70
CA THR A 39 -42.87 12.67 -0.60
C THR A 39 -42.79 11.41 -1.46
N PRO A 40 -41.96 11.42 -2.52
CA PRO A 40 -42.03 10.38 -3.53
C PRO A 40 -41.80 9.04 -2.84
N VAL A 41 -42.55 8.02 -3.25
CA VAL A 41 -42.45 6.70 -2.64
C VAL A 41 -41.10 6.12 -3.08
N THR A 42 -40.09 6.18 -2.23
CA THR A 42 -38.77 5.61 -2.54
C THR A 42 -38.75 4.14 -2.17
N LEU A 43 -37.73 3.41 -2.64
CA LEU A 43 -37.35 2.15 -1.99
C LEU A 43 -37.05 2.44 -0.50
N GLN A 44 -37.51 1.57 0.41
CA GLN A 44 -37.43 1.83 1.85
C GLN A 44 -35.98 1.94 2.31
N ALA A 45 -35.63 3.03 2.99
CA ALA A 45 -34.36 3.17 3.68
C ALA A 45 -34.32 2.26 4.92
N PRO A 46 -33.14 1.79 5.35
CA PRO A 46 -33.01 1.04 6.58
C PRO A 46 -33.54 1.83 7.79
N SER A 47 -34.25 1.13 8.68
CA SER A 47 -34.92 1.71 9.85
C SER A 47 -33.93 2.32 10.86
N ASN A 48 -32.67 1.87 10.88
CA ASN A 48 -31.62 2.38 11.78
C ASN A 48 -30.37 2.82 11.01
N PRO A 49 -29.67 3.87 11.47
CA PRO A 49 -28.34 4.21 10.96
C PRO A 49 -27.35 3.08 11.28
N GLY A 50 -26.97 2.30 10.27
CA GLY A 50 -26.03 1.17 10.40
C GLY A 50 -26.51 -0.15 9.80
N ASP A 51 -27.80 -0.28 9.45
CA ASP A 51 -28.31 -1.45 8.75
C ASP A 51 -27.95 -1.37 7.25
N SER A 52 -27.60 -2.49 6.63
CA SER A 52 -27.43 -2.57 5.16
C SER A 52 -28.76 -2.23 4.48
N PRO A 53 -28.75 -1.47 3.36
CA PRO A 53 -29.98 -1.17 2.64
C PRO A 53 -30.63 -2.48 2.18
N PRO A 54 -31.96 -2.64 2.35
CA PRO A 54 -32.66 -3.85 1.93
C PRO A 54 -32.43 -4.10 0.44
N THR A 55 -32.13 -5.34 0.07
CA THR A 55 -32.02 -5.73 -1.33
C THR A 55 -33.41 -5.90 -1.92
N VAL A 56 -33.61 -5.38 -3.13
CA VAL A 56 -34.89 -5.40 -3.84
C VAL A 56 -34.70 -6.07 -5.19
N HIS A 57 -35.58 -7.01 -5.52
CA HIS A 57 -35.61 -7.62 -6.84
C HIS A 57 -36.42 -6.74 -7.79
N LEU A 58 -35.79 -6.28 -8.87
CA LEU A 58 -36.45 -5.46 -9.89
C LEU A 58 -36.59 -6.27 -11.19
N PRO A 59 -37.80 -6.48 -11.72
CA PRO A 59 -38.01 -7.21 -12.96
C PRO A 59 -37.64 -6.36 -14.18
N LEU A 60 -36.93 -6.96 -15.13
CA LEU A 60 -36.63 -6.39 -16.43
C LEU A 60 -37.93 -6.32 -17.24
N VAL A 61 -38.35 -5.11 -17.63
CA VAL A 61 -39.58 -4.89 -18.41
C VAL A 61 -39.30 -4.46 -19.84
N GLU A 62 -38.09 -3.96 -20.12
CA GLU A 62 -37.68 -3.57 -21.48
C GLU A 62 -36.16 -3.71 -21.64
N LYS A 63 -35.73 -4.21 -22.81
CA LYS A 63 -34.33 -4.25 -23.23
C LYS A 63 -34.22 -3.66 -24.63
N GLU A 64 -33.51 -2.54 -24.76
CA GLU A 64 -33.31 -1.83 -26.03
C GLU A 64 -31.84 -1.89 -26.44
N GLU A 65 -31.58 -2.12 -27.74
CA GLU A 65 -30.25 -2.11 -28.33
C GLU A 65 -29.86 -0.69 -28.77
N LEU A 66 -28.84 -0.11 -28.12
CA LEU A 66 -28.37 1.24 -28.43
C LEU A 66 -27.17 1.23 -29.39
N SER A 67 -26.32 0.21 -29.31
CA SER A 67 -25.19 -0.01 -30.21
C SER A 67 -24.88 -1.51 -30.31
N HIS A 68 -23.89 -1.88 -31.13
CA HIS A 68 -23.44 -3.27 -31.28
C HIS A 68 -23.08 -3.97 -29.95
N ASP A 69 -22.69 -3.20 -28.92
CA ASP A 69 -22.28 -3.73 -27.63
C ASP A 69 -22.89 -2.99 -26.43
N THR A 70 -23.91 -2.15 -26.62
CA THR A 70 -24.54 -1.41 -25.52
C THR A 70 -26.06 -1.60 -25.54
N ARG A 71 -26.64 -1.75 -24.34
CA ARG A 71 -28.07 -1.92 -24.12
C ARG A 71 -28.61 -0.93 -23.11
N ARG A 72 -29.86 -0.52 -23.27
CA ARG A 72 -30.67 0.05 -22.18
C ARG A 72 -31.51 -1.06 -21.56
N PHE A 73 -31.34 -1.27 -20.26
CA PHE A 73 -32.15 -2.17 -19.46
C PHE A 73 -33.10 -1.34 -18.60
N ARG A 74 -34.41 -1.56 -18.74
CA ARG A 74 -35.45 -0.92 -17.93
C ARG A 74 -35.96 -1.92 -16.90
N PHE A 75 -35.80 -1.59 -15.63
CA PHE A 75 -36.32 -2.39 -14.54
C PHE A 75 -37.51 -1.68 -13.90
N ALA A 76 -38.62 -2.40 -13.71
CA ALA A 76 -39.78 -1.84 -13.04
C ALA A 76 -39.53 -1.72 -11.53
N LEU A 77 -39.96 -0.60 -10.96
CA LEU A 77 -39.99 -0.38 -9.52
C LEU A 77 -41.25 -1.02 -8.92
N PRO A 78 -41.31 -1.24 -7.59
CA PRO A 78 -42.41 -1.99 -6.95
C PRO A 78 -43.82 -1.45 -7.21
N SER A 79 -43.97 -0.17 -7.56
CA SER A 79 -45.23 0.37 -8.08
C SER A 79 -45.00 1.52 -9.07
N PRO A 80 -46.00 1.90 -9.89
CA PRO A 80 -45.92 3.04 -10.79
C PRO A 80 -45.71 4.39 -10.12
N GLN A 81 -45.88 4.47 -8.79
CA GLN A 81 -45.65 5.67 -7.99
C GLN A 81 -44.26 5.70 -7.37
N HIS A 82 -43.51 4.60 -7.43
CA HIS A 82 -42.17 4.55 -6.87
C HIS A 82 -41.17 5.36 -7.70
N VAL A 83 -40.20 5.93 -7.01
CA VAL A 83 -38.94 6.43 -7.58
C VAL A 83 -37.79 5.63 -6.98
N LEU A 84 -36.60 5.69 -7.57
CA LEU A 84 -35.48 4.90 -7.08
C LEU A 84 -35.01 5.38 -5.70
N GLY A 85 -35.01 6.68 -5.44
CA GLY A 85 -34.51 7.29 -4.20
C GLY A 85 -33.00 7.40 -4.20
N LEU A 86 -32.39 7.77 -5.33
CA LEU A 86 -30.95 7.82 -5.52
C LEU A 86 -30.44 9.28 -5.56
N PRO A 87 -29.75 9.76 -4.50
CA PRO A 87 -29.10 11.07 -4.53
C PRO A 87 -28.16 11.23 -5.73
N VAL A 88 -28.18 12.41 -6.36
CA VAL A 88 -27.37 12.69 -7.55
C VAL A 88 -25.89 12.61 -7.22
N GLY A 89 -25.14 11.77 -7.95
CA GLY A 89 -23.72 11.49 -7.69
C GLY A 89 -23.48 10.15 -6.96
N GLN A 90 -24.54 9.49 -6.51
CA GLN A 90 -24.51 8.12 -5.98
C GLN A 90 -24.87 7.10 -7.07
N HIS A 91 -24.73 5.81 -6.75
CA HIS A 91 -25.00 4.69 -7.64
C HIS A 91 -25.76 3.57 -6.92
N ILE A 92 -26.28 2.61 -7.68
CA ILE A 92 -26.83 1.35 -7.17
C ILE A 92 -25.86 0.21 -7.45
N SER A 93 -26.03 -0.90 -6.74
CA SER A 93 -25.27 -2.11 -6.93
C SER A 93 -26.19 -3.27 -7.29
N LEU A 94 -25.91 -3.90 -8.43
CA LEU A 94 -26.60 -5.09 -8.92
C LEU A 94 -25.90 -6.34 -8.43
N ARG A 95 -26.67 -7.38 -8.10
CA ARG A 95 -26.18 -8.66 -7.57
C ARG A 95 -26.86 -9.83 -8.29
N TYR A 96 -26.09 -10.88 -8.53
CA TYR A 96 -26.61 -12.21 -8.85
C TYR A 96 -25.59 -13.27 -8.42
N THR A 97 -26.06 -14.49 -8.19
CA THR A 97 -25.19 -15.65 -7.94
C THR A 97 -24.97 -16.41 -9.24
N ASP A 98 -23.72 -16.65 -9.63
CA ASP A 98 -23.39 -17.37 -10.85
C ASP A 98 -23.59 -18.90 -10.72
N GLY A 99 -23.43 -19.62 -11.83
CA GLY A 99 -23.66 -21.08 -11.89
C GLY A 99 -22.73 -21.92 -11.02
N GLU A 100 -21.66 -21.33 -10.46
CA GLU A 100 -20.72 -21.97 -9.53
C GLU A 100 -21.05 -21.64 -8.06
N GLY A 101 -22.12 -20.87 -7.83
CA GLY A 101 -22.50 -20.42 -6.49
C GLY A 101 -21.77 -19.17 -6.02
N LYS A 102 -21.00 -18.49 -6.89
CA LYS A 102 -20.26 -17.27 -6.52
C LYS A 102 -21.13 -16.02 -6.69
N LEU A 103 -21.16 -15.16 -5.67
CA LEU A 103 -21.84 -13.86 -5.75
C LEU A 103 -21.07 -12.92 -6.71
N VAL A 104 -21.78 -12.33 -7.65
CA VAL A 104 -21.26 -11.32 -8.58
C VAL A 104 -21.99 -10.01 -8.34
N MET A 105 -21.24 -9.00 -7.88
CA MET A 105 -21.78 -7.67 -7.57
C MET A 105 -21.10 -6.59 -8.43
N ARG A 106 -21.86 -5.66 -8.99
CA ARG A 106 -21.31 -4.52 -9.76
C ARG A 106 -22.13 -3.25 -9.58
N SER A 107 -21.42 -2.12 -9.49
CA SER A 107 -22.02 -0.78 -9.36
C SER A 107 -22.43 -0.20 -10.71
N TYR A 108 -23.61 0.41 -10.76
CA TYR A 108 -24.15 1.10 -11.92
C TYR A 108 -24.81 2.41 -11.50
N THR A 109 -24.51 3.49 -12.23
CA THR A 109 -25.26 4.75 -12.12
C THR A 109 -26.39 4.74 -13.15
N PRO A 110 -27.65 4.80 -12.72
CA PRO A 110 -28.79 4.90 -13.62
C PRO A 110 -28.77 6.16 -14.48
N VAL A 111 -29.36 6.06 -15.66
CA VAL A 111 -29.61 7.23 -16.51
C VAL A 111 -30.96 7.88 -16.21
N SER A 112 -31.87 7.18 -15.55
CA SER A 112 -33.08 7.79 -14.96
C SER A 112 -32.75 8.57 -13.69
N SER A 113 -33.66 9.46 -13.28
CA SER A 113 -33.56 10.26 -12.05
C SER A 113 -34.78 10.00 -11.16
N ASP A 114 -34.81 10.59 -9.96
CA ASP A 114 -35.96 10.50 -9.07
C ASP A 114 -37.21 11.27 -9.56
N ASP A 115 -37.13 11.97 -10.69
CA ASP A 115 -38.30 12.49 -11.40
C ASP A 115 -39.01 11.40 -12.23
N THR A 116 -38.32 10.29 -12.50
CA THR A 116 -38.85 9.13 -13.23
C THR A 116 -39.60 8.21 -12.28
N LYS A 117 -40.91 8.02 -12.52
CA LYS A 117 -41.77 7.16 -11.71
C LYS A 117 -41.96 5.79 -12.36
N GLY A 118 -41.95 4.74 -11.55
CA GLY A 118 -42.32 3.38 -11.92
C GLY A 118 -41.21 2.52 -12.52
N TYR A 119 -40.08 3.09 -12.92
CA TYR A 119 -38.97 2.32 -13.48
C TYR A 119 -37.61 3.00 -13.27
N VAL A 120 -36.54 2.22 -13.45
CA VAL A 120 -35.15 2.69 -13.51
C VAL A 120 -34.49 2.18 -14.80
N ASP A 121 -33.78 3.07 -15.50
CA ASP A 121 -33.05 2.74 -16.72
C ASP A 121 -31.54 2.67 -16.46
N LEU A 122 -30.92 1.57 -16.87
CA LEU A 122 -29.47 1.36 -16.87
C LEU A 122 -28.95 1.25 -18.30
N VAL A 123 -27.97 2.08 -18.65
CA VAL A 123 -27.23 1.95 -19.92
C VAL A 123 -25.93 1.19 -19.64
N VAL A 124 -25.83 -0.02 -20.18
CA VAL A 124 -24.74 -0.95 -19.88
C VAL A 124 -24.10 -1.42 -21.17
N LYS A 125 -22.77 -1.30 -21.22
CA LYS A 125 -21.95 -1.94 -22.24
C LYS A 125 -21.78 -3.42 -21.93
N VAL A 126 -22.14 -4.28 -22.87
CA VAL A 126 -22.06 -5.73 -22.82
C VAL A 126 -20.69 -6.18 -23.32
N TYR A 127 -19.88 -6.70 -22.39
CA TYR A 127 -18.58 -7.28 -22.72
C TYR A 127 -18.76 -8.75 -23.09
N PHE A 128 -18.90 -9.05 -24.38
CA PHE A 128 -19.10 -10.41 -24.88
C PHE A 128 -17.83 -11.28 -24.76
N LYS A 129 -18.03 -12.58 -24.52
CA LYS A 129 -16.98 -13.61 -24.59
C LYS A 129 -16.25 -13.60 -25.93
N ASN A 130 -14.96 -13.88 -25.89
CA ASN A 130 -14.06 -14.02 -27.04
C ASN A 130 -13.88 -12.77 -27.92
N VAL A 131 -14.32 -11.59 -27.46
CA VAL A 131 -14.12 -10.33 -28.20
C VAL A 131 -12.80 -9.66 -27.81
N HIS A 132 -12.45 -9.64 -26.52
CA HIS A 132 -11.25 -8.97 -26.03
C HIS A 132 -10.14 -9.99 -25.70
N PRO A 133 -8.95 -9.92 -26.32
CA PRO A 133 -7.88 -10.91 -26.13
C PRO A 133 -7.40 -11.07 -24.68
N LYS A 134 -7.48 -10.00 -23.88
CA LYS A 134 -7.12 -10.03 -22.45
C LYS A 134 -8.27 -10.42 -21.51
N PHE A 135 -9.50 -10.46 -22.01
CA PHE A 135 -10.70 -10.80 -21.23
C PHE A 135 -11.56 -11.79 -22.01
N PRO A 136 -11.07 -13.02 -22.25
CA PRO A 136 -11.74 -13.99 -23.10
C PRO A 136 -13.12 -14.38 -22.56
N ASP A 137 -13.32 -14.32 -21.25
CA ASP A 137 -14.59 -14.67 -20.62
C ASP A 137 -15.65 -13.55 -20.65
N GLY A 138 -15.30 -12.36 -21.16
CA GLY A 138 -16.18 -11.19 -21.16
C GLY A 138 -16.52 -10.68 -19.76
N GLY A 139 -17.54 -9.82 -19.66
CA GLY A 139 -18.01 -9.25 -18.39
C GLY A 139 -19.08 -10.14 -17.77
N LYS A 140 -18.84 -10.67 -16.56
CA LYS A 140 -19.79 -11.54 -15.83
C LYS A 140 -21.18 -10.91 -15.69
N MET A 141 -21.27 -9.75 -15.01
CA MET A 141 -22.53 -9.03 -14.82
C MET A 141 -23.17 -8.56 -16.12
N SER A 142 -22.39 -7.99 -17.04
CA SER A 142 -22.96 -7.45 -18.28
C SER A 142 -23.54 -8.54 -19.18
N GLN A 143 -22.93 -9.73 -19.21
CA GLN A 143 -23.47 -10.88 -19.92
C GLN A 143 -24.67 -11.50 -19.20
N HIS A 144 -24.67 -11.51 -17.86
CA HIS A 144 -25.85 -11.91 -17.10
C HIS A 144 -27.06 -11.01 -17.42
N LEU A 145 -26.88 -9.68 -17.39
CA LEU A 145 -27.91 -8.73 -17.79
C LEU A 145 -28.39 -8.97 -19.22
N GLU A 146 -27.46 -9.21 -20.17
CA GLU A 146 -27.83 -9.53 -21.55
C GLU A 146 -28.66 -10.82 -21.65
N SER A 147 -28.37 -11.82 -20.81
CA SER A 147 -29.06 -13.11 -20.79
C SER A 147 -30.46 -13.08 -20.18
N LEU A 148 -30.82 -12.01 -19.45
CA LEU A 148 -32.15 -11.88 -18.82
C LEU A 148 -33.25 -11.79 -19.89
N ALA A 149 -34.30 -12.57 -19.72
CA ALA A 149 -35.55 -12.42 -20.44
C ALA A 149 -36.42 -11.31 -19.81
N ILE A 150 -37.35 -10.76 -20.59
CA ILE A 150 -38.36 -9.85 -20.05
C ILE A 150 -39.19 -10.60 -19.00
N GLY A 151 -39.28 -10.04 -17.79
CA GLY A 151 -39.88 -10.65 -16.61
C GLY A 151 -38.88 -11.19 -15.58
N ASP A 152 -37.64 -11.51 -16.00
CA ASP A 152 -36.59 -11.92 -15.06
C ASP A 152 -36.17 -10.74 -14.18
N SER A 153 -35.72 -11.02 -12.96
CA SER A 153 -35.37 -9.98 -11.99
C SER A 153 -33.88 -9.97 -11.67
N ILE A 154 -33.36 -8.78 -11.41
CA ILE A 154 -32.02 -8.58 -10.84
C ILE A 154 -32.14 -8.08 -9.41
N GLU A 155 -31.24 -8.52 -8.53
CA GLU A 155 -31.18 -8.01 -7.16
C GLU A 155 -30.44 -6.66 -7.14
N VAL A 156 -31.03 -5.66 -6.50
CA VAL A 156 -30.55 -4.29 -6.44
C VAL A 156 -30.39 -3.83 -5.00
N SER A 157 -29.29 -3.13 -4.71
CA SER A 157 -29.04 -2.49 -3.41
C SER A 157 -28.50 -1.06 -3.59
N GLY A 158 -28.77 -0.20 -2.63
CA GLY A 158 -28.35 1.20 -2.63
C GLY A 158 -29.35 2.10 -1.90
N PRO A 159 -29.16 3.43 -1.95
CA PRO A 159 -28.12 4.15 -2.69
C PRO A 159 -26.71 4.00 -2.08
N LYS A 160 -25.67 4.03 -2.91
CA LYS A 160 -24.25 3.87 -2.54
C LYS A 160 -23.41 5.01 -3.11
N GLY A 161 -22.40 5.46 -2.37
CA GLY A 161 -21.47 6.49 -2.84
C GLY A 161 -21.22 7.59 -1.83
N LYS A 162 -20.00 8.15 -1.91
CA LYS A 162 -19.46 9.13 -0.96
C LYS A 162 -19.75 10.59 -1.37
N LEU A 163 -20.26 10.82 -2.57
CA LEU A 163 -20.50 12.15 -3.15
C LEU A 163 -21.98 12.36 -3.46
N SER A 164 -22.50 13.54 -3.11
CA SER A 164 -23.83 14.00 -3.50
C SER A 164 -23.78 15.42 -4.05
N TYR A 165 -24.37 15.65 -5.23
CA TYR A 165 -24.56 16.99 -5.81
C TYR A 165 -25.93 17.54 -5.43
N MET A 166 -25.95 18.68 -4.73
CA MET A 166 -27.18 19.27 -4.19
C MET A 166 -27.82 20.30 -5.14
N GLY A 167 -27.12 20.66 -6.22
CA GLY A 167 -27.48 21.79 -7.08
C GLY A 167 -26.69 23.06 -6.76
N LYS A 168 -26.70 24.04 -7.66
CA LYS A 168 -26.05 25.35 -7.52
C LYS A 168 -24.57 25.27 -7.16
N GLY A 169 -23.89 24.26 -7.71
CA GLY A 169 -22.48 24.04 -7.47
C GLY A 169 -22.15 23.44 -6.10
N GLU A 170 -23.14 23.13 -5.26
CA GLU A 170 -22.93 22.58 -3.93
C GLU A 170 -22.77 21.05 -3.99
N ILE A 171 -21.65 20.58 -3.45
CA ILE A 171 -21.23 19.18 -3.49
C ILE A 171 -20.90 18.75 -2.07
N HIS A 172 -21.55 17.68 -1.62
CA HIS A 172 -21.32 17.07 -0.33
C HIS A 172 -20.43 15.85 -0.50
N ILE A 173 -19.30 15.83 0.21
CA ILE A 173 -18.31 14.75 0.13
C ILE A 173 -18.12 14.14 1.52
N LYS A 174 -18.38 12.85 1.63
CA LYS A 174 -18.05 12.05 2.80
C LYS A 174 -16.68 11.40 2.58
N HIS A 175 -15.76 11.56 3.52
CA HIS A 175 -14.46 10.88 3.44
C HIS A 175 -14.58 9.42 3.90
N ARG A 176 -15.52 9.16 4.81
CA ARG A 176 -15.90 7.84 5.31
C ARG A 176 -17.41 7.67 5.20
N VAL A 177 -17.87 6.44 4.98
CA VAL A 177 -19.30 6.11 4.87
C VAL A 177 -20.09 6.59 6.10
N ARG A 178 -19.44 6.61 7.27
CA ARG A 178 -20.00 6.98 8.58
C ARG A 178 -19.98 8.47 8.89
N ASP A 179 -19.39 9.30 8.04
CA ASP A 179 -19.37 10.73 8.28
C ASP A 179 -20.82 11.23 8.33
N ILE A 180 -21.21 11.71 9.52
CA ILE A 180 -22.53 12.28 9.76
C ILE A 180 -22.64 13.64 9.07
N VAL A 181 -21.54 14.39 9.05
CA VAL A 181 -21.45 15.72 8.44
C VAL A 181 -20.52 15.63 7.22
N PRO A 182 -21.02 15.82 5.99
CA PRO A 182 -20.17 15.85 4.80
C PRO A 182 -19.33 17.12 4.74
N GLU A 183 -18.16 17.06 4.10
CA GLU A 183 -17.45 18.24 3.62
C GLU A 183 -18.30 18.89 2.52
N ILE A 184 -18.64 20.17 2.70
CA ILE A 184 -19.40 20.93 1.70
C ILE A 184 -18.41 21.73 0.86
N ARG A 185 -18.41 21.44 -0.45
CA ARG A 185 -17.71 22.23 -1.46
C ARG A 185 -18.69 23.01 -2.30
N LYS A 186 -18.28 24.21 -2.70
CA LYS A 186 -19.03 25.04 -3.63
C LYS A 186 -18.19 25.33 -4.86
N ALA A 187 -18.66 24.90 -6.02
CA ALA A 187 -17.98 25.06 -7.29
C ALA A 187 -18.79 25.95 -8.23
N THR A 188 -18.14 26.93 -8.85
CA THR A 188 -18.74 27.69 -9.96
C THR A 188 -18.55 26.98 -11.30
N LYS A 189 -17.51 26.13 -11.40
CA LYS A 189 -17.22 25.32 -12.59
C LYS A 189 -16.92 23.88 -12.20
N ILE A 190 -17.46 22.94 -12.98
CA ILE A 190 -17.24 21.52 -12.81
C ILE A 190 -16.66 20.95 -14.11
N GLY A 191 -15.42 20.47 -14.05
CA GLY A 191 -14.81 19.69 -15.12
C GLY A 191 -15.14 18.21 -14.96
N MET A 192 -15.37 17.51 -16.05
CA MET A 192 -15.83 16.13 -16.09
C MET A 192 -15.00 15.35 -17.11
N ILE A 193 -14.37 14.26 -16.69
CA ILE A 193 -13.65 13.34 -17.60
C ILE A 193 -14.37 12.00 -17.58
N ALA A 194 -14.93 11.63 -18.72
CA ALA A 194 -15.71 10.40 -18.87
C ALA A 194 -15.07 9.45 -19.89
N GLY A 195 -15.25 8.14 -19.69
CA GLY A 195 -14.90 7.12 -20.67
C GLY A 195 -15.99 6.05 -20.80
N GLY A 196 -16.48 5.81 -22.02
CA GLY A 196 -17.56 4.85 -22.28
C GLY A 196 -18.80 5.08 -21.39
N THR A 197 -19.24 4.06 -20.65
CA THR A 197 -20.39 4.17 -19.73
C THR A 197 -20.16 5.11 -18.54
N GLY A 198 -18.94 5.60 -18.32
CA GLY A 198 -18.65 6.61 -17.29
C GLY A 198 -19.34 7.97 -17.52
N ILE A 199 -20.04 8.15 -18.65
CA ILE A 199 -20.87 9.32 -18.92
C ILE A 199 -22.12 9.40 -18.03
N THR A 200 -22.65 8.27 -17.55
CA THR A 200 -23.93 8.25 -16.83
C THR A 200 -23.94 9.09 -15.53
N PRO A 201 -22.93 9.04 -14.64
CA PRO A 201 -22.90 9.94 -13.49
C PRO A 201 -22.74 11.42 -13.88
N MET A 202 -22.06 11.72 -15.00
CA MET A 202 -21.88 13.09 -15.47
C MET A 202 -23.21 13.70 -15.90
N LEU A 203 -24.00 12.93 -16.68
CA LEU A 203 -25.32 13.36 -17.12
C LEU A 203 -26.29 13.57 -15.95
N GLN A 204 -26.25 12.74 -14.91
CA GLN A 204 -27.09 12.96 -13.72
C GLN A 204 -26.80 14.31 -13.06
N VAL A 205 -25.53 14.68 -12.90
CA VAL A 205 -25.13 15.97 -12.32
C VAL A 205 -25.57 17.14 -13.21
N VAL A 206 -25.28 17.07 -14.51
CA VAL A 206 -25.63 18.15 -15.46
C VAL A 206 -27.13 18.34 -15.53
N ARG A 207 -27.92 17.26 -15.69
CA ARG A 207 -29.39 17.33 -15.73
C ARG A 207 -29.94 17.96 -14.46
N ARG A 208 -29.43 17.55 -13.29
CA ARG A 208 -29.89 18.10 -12.01
C ARG A 208 -29.67 19.61 -11.93
N ALA A 209 -28.53 20.10 -12.43
CA ALA A 209 -28.26 21.53 -12.48
C ALA A 209 -29.21 22.25 -13.46
N LEU A 210 -29.40 21.72 -14.67
CA LEU A 210 -30.22 22.34 -15.70
C LEU A 210 -31.72 22.41 -15.38
N GLN A 211 -32.21 21.60 -14.43
CA GLN A 211 -33.58 21.67 -13.93
C GLN A 211 -33.87 22.96 -13.13
N ASP A 212 -32.85 23.60 -12.56
CA ASP A 212 -32.99 24.85 -11.83
C ASP A 212 -32.44 26.00 -12.67
N PRO A 213 -33.30 26.90 -13.22
CA PRO A 213 -32.85 28.05 -13.99
C PRO A 213 -31.91 29.00 -13.23
N GLU A 214 -31.89 28.94 -11.90
CA GLU A 214 -31.01 29.74 -11.04
C GLU A 214 -29.64 29.06 -10.80
N ASP A 215 -29.46 27.80 -11.19
CA ASP A 215 -28.14 27.14 -11.17
C ASP A 215 -27.28 27.66 -12.33
N LYS A 216 -26.26 28.46 -11.99
CA LYS A 216 -25.33 29.06 -12.96
C LYS A 216 -24.02 28.29 -13.08
N THR A 217 -23.93 27.08 -12.54
CA THR A 217 -22.71 26.25 -12.59
C THR A 217 -22.33 25.97 -14.05
N GLU A 218 -21.05 26.17 -14.39
CA GLU A 218 -20.53 25.83 -15.72
C GLU A 218 -19.97 24.39 -15.74
N PHE A 219 -20.35 23.61 -16.76
CA PHE A 219 -19.94 22.22 -16.94
C PHE A 219 -19.03 22.07 -18.15
N TYR A 220 -17.93 21.32 -17.99
CA TYR A 220 -16.95 21.04 -19.04
C TYR A 220 -16.72 19.54 -19.12
N LEU A 221 -17.22 18.90 -20.18
CA LEU A 221 -17.11 17.46 -20.37
C LEU A 221 -16.03 17.11 -21.40
N LEU A 222 -15.01 16.36 -21.00
CA LEU A 222 -14.09 15.68 -21.90
C LEU A 222 -14.45 14.19 -21.94
N PHE A 223 -14.98 13.71 -23.07
CA PHE A 223 -15.55 12.36 -23.16
C PHE A 223 -14.81 11.48 -24.18
N ALA A 224 -14.19 10.41 -23.69
CA ALA A 224 -13.35 9.49 -24.44
C ALA A 224 -14.10 8.21 -24.82
N ASN A 225 -14.01 7.82 -26.10
CA ASN A 225 -14.66 6.63 -26.66
C ASN A 225 -13.72 5.91 -27.64
N GLN A 226 -14.06 4.70 -28.08
CA GLN A 226 -13.20 3.99 -29.05
C GLN A 226 -13.42 4.49 -30.48
N THR A 227 -14.68 4.65 -30.89
CA THR A 227 -15.09 5.18 -32.21
C THR A 227 -16.19 6.22 -32.03
N GLU A 228 -16.56 6.90 -33.11
CA GLU A 228 -17.68 7.86 -33.11
C GLU A 228 -19.04 7.17 -32.83
N ALA A 229 -19.21 5.93 -33.29
CA ALA A 229 -20.40 5.10 -33.03
C ALA A 229 -20.52 4.63 -31.57
N ASP A 230 -19.44 4.74 -30.78
CA ASP A 230 -19.45 4.36 -29.36
C ASP A 230 -19.85 5.52 -28.43
N ILE A 231 -20.09 6.73 -28.96
CA ILE A 231 -20.42 7.90 -28.14
C ILE A 231 -21.85 7.77 -27.62
N LEU A 232 -21.96 7.31 -26.38
CA LEU A 232 -23.24 7.19 -25.69
C LEU A 232 -23.87 8.55 -25.43
N CYS A 233 -25.19 8.65 -25.60
CA CYS A 233 -26.00 9.85 -25.33
C CYS A 233 -25.55 11.11 -26.10
N ARG A 234 -24.93 10.96 -27.27
CA ARG A 234 -24.40 12.08 -28.06
C ARG A 234 -25.44 13.15 -28.37
N GLU A 235 -26.57 12.75 -28.94
CA GLU A 235 -27.64 13.68 -29.33
C GLU A 235 -28.11 14.54 -28.14
N GLU A 236 -28.21 13.92 -26.97
CA GLU A 236 -28.58 14.61 -25.74
C GLU A 236 -27.49 15.59 -25.27
N ILE A 237 -26.23 15.18 -25.28
CA ILE A 237 -25.10 16.04 -24.88
C ILE A 237 -25.01 17.27 -25.78
N GLU A 238 -25.12 17.06 -27.10
CA GLU A 238 -25.07 18.15 -28.08
C GLU A 238 -26.29 19.07 -27.97
N ALA A 239 -27.48 18.52 -27.75
CA ALA A 239 -28.69 19.31 -27.49
C ALA A 239 -28.60 20.13 -26.20
N MET A 240 -28.05 19.57 -25.12
CA MET A 240 -27.83 20.30 -23.86
C MET A 240 -26.91 21.51 -24.08
N ALA A 241 -25.78 21.32 -24.76
CA ALA A 241 -24.84 22.40 -25.03
C ALA A 241 -25.39 23.44 -26.01
N ALA A 242 -26.21 23.04 -26.97
CA ALA A 242 -26.87 23.97 -27.90
C ALA A 242 -27.91 24.86 -27.18
N ASN A 243 -28.63 24.30 -26.20
CA ASN A 243 -29.69 25.00 -25.48
C ASN A 243 -29.19 25.72 -24.21
N HIS A 244 -28.02 25.36 -23.69
CA HIS A 244 -27.49 25.89 -22.43
C HIS A 244 -26.02 26.31 -22.58
N SER A 245 -25.76 27.62 -22.56
CA SER A 245 -24.42 28.19 -22.74
C SER A 245 -23.43 27.82 -21.64
N ASN A 246 -23.91 27.35 -20.49
CA ASN A 246 -23.11 26.88 -19.36
C ASN A 246 -22.72 25.39 -19.47
N VAL A 247 -23.07 24.68 -20.55
CA VAL A 247 -22.64 23.30 -20.81
C VAL A 247 -21.70 23.27 -22.01
N LYS A 248 -20.48 22.79 -21.80
CA LYS A 248 -19.44 22.67 -22.82
C LYS A 248 -18.96 21.23 -22.86
N PHE A 249 -18.67 20.71 -24.05
CA PHE A 249 -18.14 19.36 -24.21
C PHE A 249 -17.03 19.31 -25.26
N TRP A 250 -16.24 18.24 -25.19
CA TRP A 250 -15.24 17.88 -26.16
C TRP A 250 -15.10 16.36 -26.22
N TYR A 251 -15.05 15.80 -27.41
CA TYR A 251 -14.88 14.37 -27.61
C TYR A 251 -13.44 13.98 -27.91
N THR A 252 -13.07 12.76 -27.57
CA THR A 252 -11.89 12.11 -28.15
C THR A 252 -12.21 10.65 -28.48
N VAL A 253 -11.71 10.17 -29.62
CA VAL A 253 -11.91 8.78 -30.06
C VAL A 253 -10.58 8.10 -30.38
N ASP A 254 -10.44 6.81 -30.08
CA ASP A 254 -9.22 6.05 -30.43
C ASP A 254 -9.08 5.88 -31.95
N ARG A 255 -10.19 5.62 -32.64
CA ARG A 255 -10.28 5.40 -34.09
C ARG A 255 -11.29 6.41 -34.66
N ALA A 256 -10.77 7.47 -35.27
CA ALA A 256 -11.58 8.50 -35.90
C ALA A 256 -11.95 8.12 -37.34
N GLU A 257 -13.17 8.48 -37.75
CA GLU A 257 -13.61 8.41 -39.14
C GLU A 257 -13.22 9.68 -39.92
N GLU A 258 -13.31 9.64 -41.23
CA GLU A 258 -13.00 10.79 -42.09
C GLU A 258 -13.95 11.95 -41.80
N GLY A 259 -13.40 13.13 -41.49
CA GLY A 259 -14.20 14.31 -41.14
C GLY A 259 -14.45 14.52 -39.64
N TRP A 260 -13.86 13.72 -38.74
CA TRP A 260 -13.94 13.92 -37.29
C TRP A 260 -13.38 15.29 -36.86
N GLN A 261 -14.19 16.05 -36.12
CA GLN A 261 -13.90 17.45 -35.77
C GLN A 261 -13.24 17.63 -34.39
N TYR A 262 -13.10 16.56 -33.60
CA TYR A 262 -12.57 16.62 -32.24
C TYR A 262 -11.22 15.91 -32.11
N SER A 263 -10.79 15.64 -30.88
CA SER A 263 -9.50 15.00 -30.62
C SER A 263 -9.48 13.51 -30.99
N THR A 264 -8.29 12.95 -31.19
CA THR A 264 -8.08 11.52 -31.41
C THR A 264 -7.05 10.97 -30.41
N GLY A 265 -7.27 9.74 -29.96
CA GLY A 265 -6.45 9.03 -28.97
C GLY A 265 -6.93 9.20 -27.54
N PHE A 266 -6.13 8.67 -26.60
CA PHE A 266 -6.38 8.76 -25.17
C PHE A 266 -6.41 10.21 -24.67
N VAL A 267 -7.14 10.44 -23.58
CA VAL A 267 -7.14 11.71 -22.85
C VAL A 267 -5.70 12.13 -22.55
N SER A 268 -5.31 13.33 -22.98
CA SER A 268 -3.96 13.87 -22.79
C SER A 268 -3.96 15.15 -21.96
N ALA A 269 -2.79 15.51 -21.43
CA ALA A 269 -2.60 16.75 -20.68
C ALA A 269 -2.97 18.00 -21.50
N ASP A 270 -2.70 17.99 -22.81
CA ASP A 270 -3.06 19.09 -23.70
C ASP A 270 -4.58 19.21 -23.88
N MET A 271 -5.29 18.08 -23.99
CA MET A 271 -6.75 18.08 -24.05
C MET A 271 -7.35 18.62 -22.74
N ILE A 272 -6.85 18.17 -21.59
CA ILE A 272 -7.27 18.67 -20.27
C ILE A 272 -7.04 20.18 -20.17
N LYS A 273 -5.84 20.65 -20.49
CA LYS A 273 -5.47 22.07 -20.40
C LYS A 273 -6.31 22.96 -21.31
N LYS A 274 -6.71 22.45 -22.49
CA LYS A 274 -7.47 23.21 -23.49
C LYS A 274 -8.99 23.18 -23.26
N HIS A 275 -9.53 22.07 -22.76
CA HIS A 275 -10.97 21.82 -22.75
C HIS A 275 -11.60 21.74 -21.36
N LEU A 276 -10.82 21.70 -20.28
CA LEU A 276 -11.32 21.74 -18.89
C LEU A 276 -11.00 23.08 -18.21
N PRO A 277 -11.73 23.47 -17.15
CA PRO A 277 -11.44 24.70 -16.42
C PRO A 277 -10.06 24.63 -15.75
N ALA A 278 -9.37 25.78 -15.71
CA ALA A 278 -8.13 25.91 -14.96
C ALA A 278 -8.37 25.66 -13.46
N ALA A 279 -7.38 25.08 -12.78
CA ALA A 279 -7.47 24.81 -11.35
C ALA A 279 -7.68 26.10 -10.55
N ALA A 280 -8.73 26.13 -9.73
CA ALA A 280 -9.05 27.21 -8.80
C ALA A 280 -9.85 26.66 -7.60
N PRO A 281 -9.95 27.40 -6.47
CA PRO A 281 -10.65 26.92 -5.27
C PRO A 281 -12.13 26.63 -5.48
N ASP A 282 -12.77 27.28 -6.45
CA ASP A 282 -14.18 27.14 -6.82
C ASP A 282 -14.38 26.24 -8.06
N VAL A 283 -13.37 25.42 -8.40
CA VAL A 283 -13.43 24.45 -9.51
C VAL A 283 -13.35 23.04 -8.95
N GLN A 284 -14.27 22.19 -9.37
CA GLN A 284 -14.26 20.76 -9.04
C GLN A 284 -14.08 19.91 -10.29
N ILE A 285 -13.29 18.83 -10.19
CA ILE A 285 -13.15 17.85 -11.26
C ILE A 285 -13.82 16.54 -10.84
N PHE A 286 -14.63 15.97 -11.72
CA PHE A 286 -15.22 14.63 -11.63
C PHE A 286 -14.65 13.72 -12.72
N MET A 287 -14.47 12.45 -12.37
CA MET A 287 -13.91 11.47 -13.29
C MET A 287 -14.63 10.13 -13.14
N CYS A 288 -14.98 9.50 -14.26
CA CYS A 288 -15.57 8.15 -14.26
C CYS A 288 -15.30 7.46 -15.61
N GLY A 289 -14.81 6.23 -15.56
CA GLY A 289 -14.52 5.46 -16.77
C GLY A 289 -13.71 4.20 -16.47
N PRO A 290 -13.18 3.54 -17.50
CA PRO A 290 -12.46 2.28 -17.33
C PRO A 290 -11.17 2.47 -16.51
N PRO A 291 -10.70 1.45 -15.76
CA PRO A 291 -9.54 1.56 -14.87
C PRO A 291 -8.28 2.19 -15.50
N PRO A 292 -7.91 1.90 -16.77
CA PRO A 292 -6.78 2.58 -17.42
C PRO A 292 -6.95 4.10 -17.48
N MET A 293 -8.14 4.59 -17.83
CA MET A 293 -8.40 6.04 -17.90
C MET A 293 -8.23 6.71 -16.54
N LEU A 294 -8.79 6.10 -15.48
CA LEU A 294 -8.68 6.63 -14.12
C LEU A 294 -7.23 6.65 -13.66
N LYS A 295 -6.47 5.58 -13.91
CA LYS A 295 -5.05 5.46 -13.54
C LYS A 295 -4.19 6.53 -14.22
N PHE A 296 -4.36 6.75 -15.53
CA PHE A 296 -3.51 7.68 -16.28
C PHE A 296 -3.91 9.15 -16.14
N ALA A 297 -5.19 9.46 -15.94
CA ALA A 297 -5.64 10.84 -15.73
C ALA A 297 -5.40 11.33 -14.29
N LEU A 298 -5.28 10.42 -13.30
CA LEU A 298 -4.89 10.72 -11.93
C LEU A 298 -3.36 10.68 -11.75
N ILE A 299 -2.63 11.64 -12.31
CA ILE A 299 -1.31 11.95 -11.76
C ILE A 299 -1.55 12.77 -10.48
N LYS A 300 -1.61 12.12 -9.31
CA LYS A 300 -1.78 12.82 -8.02
C LYS A 300 -0.67 13.88 -7.89
N PRO A 301 -0.99 15.16 -7.65
CA PRO A 301 -0.05 16.03 -6.96
C PRO A 301 0.11 15.46 -5.55
N MET A 302 1.34 15.23 -5.10
CA MET A 302 1.63 14.90 -3.70
C MET A 302 1.15 16.05 -2.79
N ALA A 303 -0.12 16.00 -2.36
CA ALA A 303 -0.70 16.92 -1.41
C ALA A 303 -0.43 16.40 0.00
N GLY A 304 0.35 17.17 0.78
CA GLY A 304 0.75 16.84 2.13
C GLY A 304 -0.45 16.59 3.04
N LYS A 305 -0.57 15.36 3.55
CA LYS A 305 -1.26 15.06 4.81
C LYS A 305 -0.20 14.80 5.86
N THR A 306 -0.22 15.63 6.91
CA THR A 306 0.46 15.39 8.17
C THR A 306 -0.24 14.23 8.89
N ALA A 307 0.11 13.00 8.51
CA ALA A 307 0.12 11.89 9.44
C ALA A 307 1.44 11.95 10.21
N ALA A 308 1.43 11.62 11.50
CA ALA A 308 2.66 11.52 12.29
C ALA A 308 3.62 10.57 11.56
N LYS A 309 4.71 11.14 11.02
CA LYS A 309 5.76 10.37 10.35
C LYS A 309 6.49 9.53 11.41
N PRO A 310 6.62 8.21 11.23
CA PRO A 310 7.78 7.50 11.77
C PRO A 310 9.04 8.16 11.17
N PRO A 311 10.16 8.28 11.90
CA PRO A 311 11.34 8.94 11.37
C PRO A 311 12.06 8.01 10.37
N THR A 312 11.56 7.95 9.13
CA THR A 312 12.18 7.20 8.03
C THR A 312 12.63 8.16 6.93
N SER A 313 13.86 8.65 7.07
CA SER A 313 14.75 8.95 5.94
C SER A 313 16.13 9.29 6.49
N ALA A 314 17.16 8.57 6.06
CA ALA A 314 18.51 9.11 6.06
C ALA A 314 18.49 10.44 5.26
N PRO A 315 19.04 11.54 5.79
CA PRO A 315 18.97 12.83 5.14
C PRO A 315 19.75 12.80 3.81
N PRO A 316 19.29 13.52 2.77
CA PRO A 316 20.00 13.60 1.51
C PRO A 316 21.38 14.24 1.72
N ALA A 317 22.39 13.72 1.03
CA ALA A 317 23.77 14.20 1.07
C ALA A 317 23.88 15.69 0.69
N LYS A 318 23.76 16.58 1.69
CA LYS A 318 24.12 17.99 1.54
C LYS A 318 25.64 18.11 1.58
N LYS A 319 26.21 18.84 0.61
CA LYS A 319 27.63 19.21 0.57
C LYS A 319 28.05 19.80 1.92
N ARG A 320 28.92 19.08 2.63
CA ARG A 320 29.45 19.43 3.95
C ARG A 320 30.27 20.71 3.92
N LYS A 321 29.92 21.67 4.78
CA LYS A 321 30.90 22.58 5.39
C LYS A 321 31.76 21.75 6.35
N ALA A 322 33.07 22.02 6.38
CA ALA A 322 34.04 21.31 7.21
C ALA A 322 33.58 21.22 8.67
N SER A 323 33.30 20.00 9.16
CA SER A 323 32.93 19.74 10.56
C SER A 323 34.10 19.09 11.29
N SER A 324 34.19 19.37 12.58
CA SER A 324 35.00 18.63 13.57
C SER A 324 34.97 17.12 13.32
N SER A 325 36.11 16.44 13.52
CA SER A 325 36.26 15.00 13.37
C SER A 325 35.22 14.25 14.21
N VAL A 326 34.34 13.48 13.56
CA VAL A 326 33.38 12.61 14.24
C VAL A 326 34.16 11.45 14.88
N PRO A 327 34.06 11.22 16.20
CA PRO A 327 34.81 10.14 16.87
C PRO A 327 34.32 8.76 16.41
N LEU A 328 35.22 7.80 16.26
CA LEU A 328 34.89 6.40 15.95
C LEU A 328 34.75 5.53 17.22
N LEU A 329 35.15 6.08 18.38
CA LEU A 329 35.08 5.44 19.68
C LEU A 329 34.34 6.37 20.64
N ILE A 330 33.23 5.88 21.19
CA ILE A 330 32.48 6.51 22.26
C ILE A 330 32.73 5.70 23.52
N GLN A 331 33.24 6.34 24.56
CA GLN A 331 33.44 5.70 25.85
C GLN A 331 32.58 6.43 26.88
N LYS A 332 31.65 5.70 27.49
CA LYS A 332 30.82 6.20 28.58
C LYS A 332 30.64 5.07 29.59
N GLU A 333 31.04 5.33 30.82
CA GLU A 333 30.70 4.46 31.94
C GLU A 333 29.22 4.67 32.28
N ILE A 334 28.47 3.57 32.35
CA ILE A 334 27.03 3.57 32.65
C ILE A 334 26.77 2.74 33.90
N SER A 335 25.75 3.10 34.67
CA SER A 335 25.34 2.35 35.87
C SER A 335 24.09 1.51 35.59
N ALA A 336 23.68 0.68 36.55
CA ALA A 336 22.42 -0.07 36.44
C ALA A 336 21.20 0.85 36.32
N ASP A 337 21.24 2.06 36.88
CA ASP A 337 20.15 3.04 36.80
C ASP A 337 20.00 3.65 35.39
N ASP A 338 21.04 3.57 34.55
CA ASP A 338 21.02 4.03 33.16
C ASP A 338 20.43 3.00 32.19
N VAL A 339 20.27 1.74 32.62
CA VAL A 339 19.95 0.61 31.75
C VAL A 339 18.49 0.22 31.90
N ILE A 340 17.73 0.33 30.81
CA ILE A 340 16.41 -0.28 30.71
C ILE A 340 16.54 -1.79 30.53
N ASP A 341 15.63 -2.57 31.12
CA ASP A 341 15.55 -4.00 30.86
C ASP A 341 15.01 -4.23 29.44
N ALA A 342 15.91 -4.59 28.54
CA ALA A 342 15.56 -4.82 27.14
C ALA A 342 14.75 -6.11 26.94
N HIS A 343 14.83 -7.09 27.85
CA HIS A 343 14.00 -8.30 27.81
C HIS A 343 12.55 -7.96 28.18
N GLU A 344 12.36 -7.14 29.21
CA GLU A 344 11.04 -6.61 29.56
C GLU A 344 10.48 -5.76 28.41
N LEU A 345 11.30 -4.88 27.83
CA LEU A 345 10.91 -4.04 26.70
C LEU A 345 10.38 -4.84 25.52
N VAL A 346 11.09 -5.88 25.07
CA VAL A 346 10.65 -6.66 23.89
C VAL A 346 9.36 -7.46 24.18
N SER A 347 9.12 -7.79 25.44
CA SER A 347 7.96 -8.54 25.91
C SER A 347 6.70 -7.69 26.12
N GLN A 348 6.79 -6.35 26.03
CA GLN A 348 5.63 -5.47 26.12
C GLN A 348 4.72 -5.63 24.89
N THR A 349 3.42 -5.89 25.13
CA THR A 349 2.41 -6.20 24.10
C THR A 349 1.42 -5.04 23.84
N ASP A 350 1.42 -4.05 24.73
CA ASP A 350 0.61 -2.83 24.68
C ASP A 350 1.29 -1.66 23.94
N VAL A 351 2.59 -1.81 23.62
CA VAL A 351 3.36 -0.83 22.85
C VAL A 351 3.33 -1.18 21.36
N HIS A 352 3.15 -0.16 20.52
CA HIS A 352 3.25 -0.30 19.07
C HIS A 352 4.60 -0.94 18.68
N SER A 353 4.58 -2.03 17.91
CA SER A 353 5.77 -2.78 17.47
C SER A 353 6.89 -1.91 16.89
N ALA A 354 6.59 -0.98 15.96
CA ALA A 354 7.59 -0.02 15.47
C ALA A 354 8.21 0.87 16.56
N THR A 355 7.43 1.32 17.56
CA THR A 355 7.95 2.09 18.70
C THR A 355 8.86 1.23 19.56
N LYS A 356 8.46 -0.02 19.81
CA LYS A 356 9.26 -1.01 20.55
C LYS A 356 10.58 -1.30 19.83
N ALA A 357 10.56 -1.46 18.51
CA ALA A 357 11.76 -1.60 17.68
C ALA A 357 12.70 -0.40 17.82
N ARG A 358 12.16 0.83 17.77
CA ARG A 358 12.94 2.06 17.96
C ARG A 358 13.55 2.16 19.36
N MET A 359 12.81 1.76 20.40
CA MET A 359 13.30 1.72 21.77
C MET A 359 14.42 0.68 21.93
N LEU A 360 14.28 -0.48 21.30
CA LEU A 360 15.30 -1.53 21.31
C LEU A 360 16.57 -1.09 20.59
N LEU A 361 16.46 -0.41 19.45
CA LEU A 361 17.61 0.19 18.76
C LEU A 361 18.26 1.29 19.62
N THR A 362 17.45 2.08 20.34
CA THR A 362 17.96 3.10 21.27
C THR A 362 18.76 2.47 22.40
N TRP A 363 18.26 1.37 22.99
CA TRP A 363 19.02 0.56 23.94
C TRP A 363 20.31 0.05 23.28
N LEU A 364 20.22 -0.61 22.13
CA LEU A 364 21.38 -1.18 21.45
C LEU A 364 22.51 -0.15 21.21
N LEU A 365 22.15 1.11 20.95
CA LEU A 365 23.06 2.22 20.67
C LEU A 365 23.40 3.09 21.89
N TYR A 366 22.79 2.89 23.06
CA TYR A 366 23.00 3.75 24.22
C TYR A 366 24.50 3.85 24.57
N PRO A 367 25.05 5.06 24.77
CA PRO A 367 24.37 6.34 25.01
C PRO A 367 24.05 7.20 23.79
N MET A 368 24.22 6.68 22.58
CA MET A 368 23.91 7.37 21.34
C MET A 368 22.43 7.25 21.00
N THR A 369 21.83 8.31 20.45
CA THR A 369 20.47 8.20 19.92
C THR A 369 20.49 7.61 18.50
N PRO A 370 19.42 6.92 18.08
CA PRO A 370 19.35 6.41 16.71
C PRO A 370 19.47 7.50 15.63
N GLU A 371 18.97 8.71 15.87
CA GLU A 371 19.09 9.84 14.91
C GLU A 371 20.55 10.22 14.69
N GLU A 372 21.33 10.33 15.77
CA GLU A 372 22.75 10.60 15.68
C GLU A 372 23.48 9.47 14.96
N PHE A 373 23.12 8.22 15.25
CA PHE A 373 23.68 7.04 14.61
C PHE A 373 23.45 7.05 13.09
N TYR A 374 22.20 7.22 12.65
CA TYR A 374 21.85 7.24 11.24
C TYR A 374 22.47 8.43 10.49
N GLU A 375 22.54 9.60 11.12
CA GLU A 375 23.16 10.77 10.50
C GLU A 375 24.67 10.60 10.32
N LYS A 376 25.35 10.07 11.34
CA LYS A 376 26.81 10.13 11.42
C LYS A 376 27.51 8.81 11.06
N TYR A 377 26.92 7.65 11.28
CA TYR A 377 27.63 6.36 11.23
C TYR A 377 27.07 5.39 10.21
N TRP A 378 25.74 5.24 10.16
CA TRP A 378 25.06 4.32 9.24
C TRP A 378 25.55 4.50 7.79
N GLU A 379 26.00 3.40 7.18
CA GLU A 379 26.54 3.34 5.81
C GLU A 379 27.73 4.29 5.54
N GLN A 380 28.40 4.81 6.58
CA GLN A 380 29.44 5.83 6.41
C GLN A 380 30.76 5.48 7.10
N ARG A 381 30.73 4.98 8.33
CA ARG A 381 31.95 4.74 9.12
C ARG A 381 31.69 3.82 10.32
N PRO A 382 32.73 3.15 10.84
CA PRO A 382 32.62 2.32 12.03
C PRO A 382 32.36 3.13 13.31
N LEU A 383 31.81 2.46 14.31
CA LEU A 383 31.53 3.00 15.65
C LEU A 383 31.77 1.93 16.71
N ALA A 384 32.64 2.19 17.67
CA ALA A 384 32.74 1.41 18.90
C ALA A 384 32.11 2.18 20.06
N ILE A 385 31.28 1.49 20.86
CA ILE A 385 30.70 2.00 22.10
C ILE A 385 31.22 1.16 23.27
N LYS A 386 32.05 1.78 24.11
CA LYS A 386 32.55 1.18 25.34
C LYS A 386 31.71 1.62 26.53
N ARG A 387 31.03 0.66 27.17
CA ARG A 387 30.07 0.92 28.25
C ARG A 387 30.64 0.75 29.65
N ASN A 388 31.73 -0.03 29.77
CA ASN A 388 32.24 -0.49 31.07
C ASN A 388 31.17 -1.13 31.95
N PHE A 389 30.20 -1.82 31.34
CA PHE A 389 29.05 -2.42 32.02
C PHE A 389 28.86 -3.87 31.55
N PRO A 390 29.54 -4.85 32.17
CA PRO A 390 29.59 -6.23 31.68
C PRO A 390 28.23 -6.91 31.52
N SER A 391 27.26 -6.59 32.38
CA SER A 391 25.94 -7.22 32.37
C SER A 391 24.99 -6.67 31.30
N TYR A 392 25.44 -5.75 30.42
CA TYR A 392 24.56 -5.07 29.46
C TYR A 392 23.79 -6.03 28.53
N TYR A 393 24.43 -7.15 28.15
CA TYR A 393 23.87 -8.15 27.24
C TYR A 393 23.49 -9.46 27.93
N ASP A 394 23.39 -9.47 29.26
CA ASP A 394 23.00 -10.68 29.99
C ASP A 394 21.63 -11.19 29.51
N GLY A 395 21.49 -12.51 29.42
CA GLY A 395 20.28 -13.18 28.95
C GLY A 395 20.14 -13.31 27.43
N TRP A 396 20.80 -12.49 26.60
CA TRP A 396 20.60 -12.54 25.14
C TRP A 396 21.30 -13.73 24.46
N PHE A 397 22.56 -14.01 24.81
CA PHE A 397 23.26 -15.20 24.33
C PHE A 397 24.53 -15.49 25.14
N SER A 398 24.83 -16.76 25.38
CA SER A 398 25.99 -17.17 26.19
C SER A 398 26.64 -18.45 25.68
N LYS A 399 27.85 -18.74 26.17
CA LYS A 399 28.53 -20.02 25.94
C LYS A 399 27.71 -21.18 26.52
N LYS A 400 27.00 -20.96 27.63
CA LYS A 400 26.08 -21.95 28.22
C LYS A 400 24.93 -22.26 27.26
N GLU A 401 24.46 -21.25 26.52
CA GLU A 401 23.40 -21.43 25.53
C GLU A 401 23.87 -22.26 24.33
N ILE A 402 25.11 -22.05 23.85
CA ILE A 402 25.73 -22.93 22.84
C ILE A 402 25.78 -24.39 23.35
N ASP A 403 26.17 -24.61 24.61
CA ASP A 403 26.21 -25.95 25.21
C ASP A 403 24.82 -26.58 25.31
N ARG A 404 23.78 -25.79 25.68
CA ARG A 404 22.39 -26.25 25.69
C ARG A 404 21.98 -26.70 24.28
N ILE A 405 22.18 -25.85 23.27
CA ILE A 405 21.82 -26.11 21.88
C ILE A 405 22.47 -27.40 21.37
N LEU A 406 23.78 -27.59 21.60
CA LEU A 406 24.51 -28.79 21.20
C LEU A 406 24.05 -30.09 21.90
N LYS A 407 23.35 -29.97 23.03
CA LYS A 407 22.83 -31.11 23.80
C LYS A 407 21.38 -31.42 23.49
N THR A 408 20.58 -30.40 23.13
CA THR A 408 19.14 -30.54 22.93
C THR A 408 18.72 -30.61 21.47
N HIS A 409 19.61 -30.25 20.53
CA HIS A 409 19.32 -30.24 19.10
C HIS A 409 20.38 -31.03 18.32
N THR A 410 19.98 -31.51 17.13
CA THR A 410 20.90 -32.07 16.14
C THR A 410 21.35 -30.94 15.23
N LEU A 411 22.66 -30.66 15.22
CA LEU A 411 23.26 -29.62 14.38
C LEU A 411 24.11 -30.26 13.29
N GLU A 412 24.12 -29.65 12.12
CA GLU A 412 24.97 -30.02 11.00
C GLU A 412 26.09 -29.01 10.77
N TYR A 413 27.29 -29.50 10.46
CA TYR A 413 28.39 -28.60 10.12
C TYR A 413 28.17 -27.97 8.73
N GLY A 414 28.52 -26.69 8.59
CA GLY A 414 28.37 -25.92 7.36
C GLY A 414 26.99 -25.27 7.18
N SER A 415 25.94 -25.85 7.76
CA SER A 415 24.58 -25.27 7.74
C SER A 415 24.22 -24.60 9.07
N ASP A 416 24.46 -25.25 10.21
CA ASP A 416 24.17 -24.70 11.53
C ASP A 416 25.44 -24.23 12.26
N LEU A 417 26.58 -24.88 12.03
CA LEU A 417 27.80 -24.62 12.81
C LEU A 417 29.08 -24.78 11.98
N ASP A 418 30.03 -23.87 12.17
CA ASP A 418 31.37 -23.96 11.60
C ASP A 418 32.45 -23.99 12.68
N LEU A 419 33.49 -24.78 12.44
CA LEU A 419 34.73 -24.77 13.20
C LEU A 419 35.83 -24.14 12.36
N THR A 420 36.36 -23.01 12.81
CA THR A 420 37.30 -22.21 12.01
C THR A 420 38.56 -21.86 12.79
N LYS A 421 39.69 -21.76 12.10
CA LYS A 421 40.97 -21.37 12.67
C LYS A 421 41.77 -20.56 11.67
N TYR A 422 42.41 -19.48 12.11
CA TYR A 422 43.33 -18.70 11.30
C TYR A 422 44.73 -18.79 11.89
N VAL A 423 45.64 -19.39 11.14
CA VAL A 423 47.04 -19.64 11.53
C VAL A 423 47.90 -19.47 10.28
N ASP A 424 49.11 -18.95 10.42
CA ASP A 424 50.07 -18.78 9.31
C ASP A 424 49.44 -18.10 8.08
N ASP A 425 48.70 -17.02 8.37
CA ASP A 425 47.97 -16.20 7.41
C ASP A 425 46.97 -16.93 6.51
N THR A 426 46.50 -18.09 6.97
CA THR A 426 45.55 -18.95 6.24
C THR A 426 44.35 -19.31 7.09
N ARG A 427 43.15 -19.16 6.53
CA ARG A 427 41.89 -19.62 7.15
C ARG A 427 41.71 -21.11 6.87
N HIS A 428 41.46 -21.87 7.93
CA HIS A 428 41.08 -23.28 7.88
C HIS A 428 39.65 -23.47 8.39
N THR A 429 38.86 -24.26 7.67
CA THR A 429 37.56 -24.77 8.13
C THR A 429 37.76 -26.25 8.46
N LEU A 430 37.47 -26.62 9.70
CA LEU A 430 37.74 -27.94 10.26
C LEU A 430 36.45 -28.68 10.61
N ASN A 431 35.46 -28.58 9.71
CA ASN A 431 34.15 -29.21 9.85
C ASN A 431 34.26 -30.73 9.62
N PRO A 432 33.95 -31.57 10.62
CA PRO A 432 33.77 -33.01 10.42
C PRO A 432 32.62 -33.32 9.46
N SER A 433 32.63 -34.53 8.89
CA SER A 433 31.55 -35.02 8.02
C SER A 433 30.34 -35.60 8.78
N SER A 434 30.42 -35.71 10.10
CA SER A 434 29.32 -36.16 10.96
C SER A 434 28.48 -34.99 11.47
N ALA A 435 27.29 -35.25 12.03
CA ALA A 435 26.58 -34.23 12.82
C ALA A 435 27.48 -33.67 13.95
N ALA A 436 27.23 -32.42 14.35
CA ALA A 436 27.96 -31.74 15.38
C ALA A 436 27.51 -32.21 16.77
N THR A 437 28.41 -32.89 17.49
CA THR A 437 28.18 -33.27 18.89
C THR A 437 28.90 -32.31 19.84
N ALA A 438 28.33 -32.06 21.02
CA ALA A 438 28.97 -31.25 22.06
C ALA A 438 30.42 -31.68 22.34
N LYS A 439 30.68 -33.00 22.43
CA LYS A 439 32.02 -33.54 22.66
C LYS A 439 33.02 -33.15 21.56
N GLN A 440 32.62 -33.24 20.29
CA GLN A 440 33.49 -32.88 19.17
C GLN A 440 33.74 -31.38 19.11
N VAL A 441 32.67 -30.57 19.26
CA VAL A 441 32.77 -29.11 19.20
C VAL A 441 33.67 -28.57 20.32
N TRP A 442 33.45 -29.03 21.56
CA TRP A 442 34.28 -28.59 22.69
C TRP A 442 35.73 -29.04 22.59
N LYS A 443 35.98 -30.24 22.06
CA LYS A 443 37.34 -30.68 21.76
C LYS A 443 38.04 -29.75 20.76
N HIS A 444 37.37 -29.40 19.65
CA HIS A 444 37.98 -28.50 18.66
C HIS A 444 38.18 -27.08 19.19
N PHE A 445 37.27 -26.62 20.06
CA PHE A 445 37.42 -25.35 20.77
C PHE A 445 38.67 -25.36 21.67
N GLU A 446 38.88 -26.42 22.45
CA GLU A 446 40.09 -26.61 23.25
C GLU A 446 41.37 -26.69 22.38
N ASP A 447 41.28 -27.30 21.20
CA ASP A 447 42.35 -27.38 20.19
C ASP A 447 42.56 -26.04 19.42
N GLY A 448 41.88 -24.97 19.84
CA GLY A 448 42.10 -23.59 19.39
C GLY A 448 41.20 -23.13 18.25
N CYS A 449 40.15 -23.88 17.89
CA CYS A 449 39.19 -23.49 16.86
C CYS A 449 38.13 -22.52 17.42
N SER A 450 37.75 -21.52 16.64
CA SER A 450 36.53 -20.76 16.89
C SER A 450 35.31 -21.58 16.48
N VAL A 451 34.27 -21.53 17.31
CA VAL A 451 32.95 -22.09 17.03
C VAL A 451 32.08 -20.94 16.52
N ARG A 452 31.58 -21.05 15.29
CA ARG A 452 30.61 -20.13 14.72
C ARG A 452 29.26 -20.83 14.64
N LEU A 453 28.26 -20.34 15.36
CA LEU A 453 26.87 -20.80 15.18
C LEU A 453 26.19 -19.91 14.15
N LEU A 454 25.70 -20.54 13.09
CA LEU A 454 24.90 -19.93 12.02
C LEU A 454 23.43 -19.91 12.46
N CYS A 455 22.72 -18.83 12.18
CA CYS A 455 21.28 -18.73 12.46
C CYS A 455 20.87 -19.08 13.92
N PRO A 456 21.50 -18.48 14.96
CA PRO A 456 21.19 -18.77 16.36
C PRO A 456 19.70 -18.59 16.71
N GLN A 457 18.97 -17.71 16.02
CA GLN A 457 17.53 -17.51 16.19
C GLN A 457 16.68 -18.75 15.90
N LYS A 458 17.20 -19.73 15.15
CA LYS A 458 16.57 -21.05 14.99
C LYS A 458 16.40 -21.77 16.34
N PHE A 459 17.33 -21.55 17.28
CA PHE A 459 17.43 -22.34 18.51
C PHE A 459 17.25 -21.54 19.80
N SER A 460 17.35 -20.20 19.72
CA SER A 460 17.24 -19.28 20.86
C SER A 460 16.08 -18.30 20.65
N ASP A 461 15.11 -18.36 21.57
CA ASP A 461 13.95 -17.46 21.57
C ASP A 461 14.36 -16.00 21.80
N ASP A 462 15.36 -15.76 22.65
CA ASP A 462 15.87 -14.41 22.92
C ASP A 462 16.49 -13.77 21.68
N VAL A 463 17.31 -14.53 20.93
CA VAL A 463 17.88 -14.01 19.67
C VAL A 463 16.79 -13.84 18.62
N TRP A 464 15.80 -14.73 18.55
CA TRP A 464 14.65 -14.56 17.67
C TRP A 464 13.86 -13.28 17.99
N LYS A 465 13.52 -13.06 19.27
CA LYS A 465 12.83 -11.85 19.76
C LYS A 465 13.61 -10.57 19.43
N LEU A 466 14.92 -10.58 19.65
CA LEU A 466 15.82 -9.47 19.31
C LEU A 466 15.75 -9.12 17.82
N LEU A 467 15.95 -10.11 16.95
CA LEU A 467 15.99 -9.90 15.51
C LEU A 467 14.63 -9.52 14.94
N ALA A 468 13.56 -10.26 15.27
CA ALA A 468 12.21 -9.99 14.78
C ALA A 468 11.73 -8.59 15.17
N THR A 469 12.13 -8.10 16.35
CA THR A 469 11.82 -6.73 16.79
C THR A 469 12.63 -5.69 16.01
N LEU A 470 13.92 -5.92 15.74
CA LEU A 470 14.74 -4.98 14.98
C LEU A 470 14.37 -4.91 13.49
N GLU A 471 13.81 -5.98 12.91
CA GLU A 471 13.28 -5.96 11.53
C GLU A 471 12.19 -4.89 11.32
N ASP A 472 11.39 -4.59 12.35
CA ASP A 472 10.35 -3.55 12.28
C ASP A 472 10.94 -2.13 12.27
N GLU A 473 12.18 -1.93 12.74
CA GLU A 473 12.90 -0.65 12.65
C GLU A 473 13.60 -0.49 11.28
N TRP A 474 14.23 -1.56 10.79
CA TRP A 474 15.02 -1.50 9.55
C TRP A 474 14.18 -1.70 8.28
N GLY A 475 13.01 -2.32 8.38
CA GLY A 475 12.17 -2.62 7.22
C GLY A 475 12.83 -3.57 6.20
N CYS A 476 13.78 -4.38 6.66
CA CYS A 476 14.43 -5.44 5.90
C CYS A 476 14.92 -6.53 6.86
N MET A 477 15.34 -7.67 6.29
CA MET A 477 15.73 -8.85 7.05
C MET A 477 16.83 -8.54 8.09
N ALA A 478 16.69 -9.12 9.28
CA ALA A 478 17.73 -9.17 10.30
C ALA A 478 18.17 -10.62 10.53
N GLY A 479 19.47 -10.84 10.48
CA GLY A 479 20.11 -12.13 10.74
C GLY A 479 21.07 -12.03 11.91
N ALA A 480 21.59 -13.18 12.35
CA ALA A 480 22.71 -13.19 13.26
C ALA A 480 23.64 -14.38 13.05
N ASN A 481 24.87 -14.21 13.53
CA ASN A 481 25.84 -15.29 13.74
C ASN A 481 26.50 -15.09 15.10
N THR A 482 26.87 -16.19 15.76
CA THR A 482 27.65 -16.12 17.01
C THR A 482 29.07 -16.62 16.77
N TYR A 483 30.02 -16.09 17.50
CA TYR A 483 31.43 -16.44 17.33
C TYR A 483 32.11 -16.60 18.69
N LEU A 484 32.29 -17.85 19.10
CA LEU A 484 33.01 -18.22 20.30
C LEU A 484 34.47 -18.54 19.94
N THR A 485 35.41 -17.72 20.38
CA THR A 485 36.84 -17.85 20.07
C THR A 485 37.65 -18.16 21.33
N PRO A 486 38.47 -19.23 21.34
CA PRO A 486 39.37 -19.55 22.46
C PRO A 486 40.36 -18.43 22.74
N LYS A 487 40.86 -18.36 23.97
CA LYS A 487 41.87 -17.37 24.34
C LYS A 487 43.12 -17.47 23.44
N ASN A 488 43.72 -16.33 23.13
CA ASN A 488 44.92 -16.21 22.31
C ASN A 488 44.83 -16.79 20.88
N THR A 489 43.63 -16.99 20.33
CA THR A 489 43.44 -17.46 18.94
C THR A 489 42.64 -16.49 18.08
N GLN A 490 42.69 -16.72 16.77
CA GLN A 490 41.91 -16.02 15.74
C GLN A 490 41.19 -17.08 14.89
N GLY A 491 39.91 -16.87 14.60
CA GLY A 491 39.10 -17.82 13.83
C GLY A 491 39.10 -17.54 12.33
N PHE A 492 39.11 -16.28 11.95
CA PHE A 492 38.87 -15.83 10.58
C PHE A 492 40.01 -14.95 10.08
N ALA A 493 40.29 -15.06 8.79
CA ALA A 493 41.16 -14.13 8.08
C ALA A 493 40.48 -12.74 7.97
N PRO A 494 41.23 -11.67 7.69
CA PRO A 494 40.65 -10.38 7.36
C PRO A 494 39.74 -10.45 6.12
N HIS A 495 38.53 -9.88 6.21
CA HIS A 495 37.53 -9.85 5.14
C HIS A 495 36.53 -8.72 5.37
N PHE A 496 35.68 -8.43 4.38
CA PHE A 496 34.47 -7.64 4.56
C PHE A 496 33.23 -8.44 4.16
N ASP A 497 32.09 -8.10 4.75
CA ASP A 497 30.78 -8.69 4.44
C ASP A 497 29.92 -7.74 3.59
N ASP A 498 28.79 -8.27 3.11
CA ASP A 498 27.76 -7.58 2.33
C ASP A 498 26.56 -7.09 3.18
N ILE A 499 26.77 -6.96 4.49
CA ILE A 499 25.76 -6.57 5.48
C ILE A 499 26.22 -5.44 6.39
N GLU A 500 25.26 -4.73 6.98
CA GLU A 500 25.50 -3.80 8.07
C GLU A 500 25.63 -4.61 9.37
N ALA A 501 26.78 -4.53 10.04
CA ALA A 501 27.12 -5.40 11.17
C ALA A 501 27.05 -4.67 12.51
N PHE A 502 26.33 -5.25 13.47
CA PHE A 502 26.30 -4.84 14.89
C PHE A 502 26.81 -5.99 15.75
N LEU A 503 27.97 -5.81 16.38
CA LEU A 503 28.64 -6.82 17.18
C LEU A 503 28.43 -6.53 18.66
N LEU A 504 27.69 -7.41 19.33
CA LEU A 504 27.40 -7.35 20.75
C LEU A 504 28.38 -8.28 21.47
N GLN A 505 29.33 -7.75 22.23
CA GLN A 505 30.30 -8.54 22.97
C GLN A 505 29.65 -9.13 24.23
N THR A 506 29.21 -10.39 24.19
CA THR A 506 28.42 -11.01 25.26
C THR A 506 29.25 -11.74 26.32
N GLU A 507 30.47 -12.19 26.01
CA GLU A 507 31.40 -12.70 27.02
C GLU A 507 32.86 -12.39 26.68
N GLY A 508 33.68 -12.21 27.71
CA GLY A 508 35.14 -12.15 27.57
C GLY A 508 35.63 -10.90 26.84
N CYS A 509 36.72 -11.03 26.08
CA CYS A 509 37.39 -9.88 25.45
C CYS A 509 37.99 -10.23 24.08
N LYS A 510 37.81 -9.35 23.09
CA LYS A 510 38.35 -9.51 21.73
C LYS A 510 38.98 -8.22 21.22
N HIS A 511 40.17 -8.34 20.63
CA HIS A 511 40.89 -7.26 19.98
C HIS A 511 40.45 -7.18 18.52
N TRP A 512 39.91 -6.03 18.10
CA TRP A 512 39.36 -5.78 16.77
C TRP A 512 40.18 -4.77 16.00
N LYS A 513 40.35 -5.02 14.70
CA LYS A 513 40.88 -4.06 13.72
C LYS A 513 39.90 -3.92 12.58
N VAL A 514 39.51 -2.70 12.28
CA VAL A 514 38.62 -2.34 11.17
C VAL A 514 39.35 -1.38 10.24
N TYR A 515 39.30 -1.65 8.94
CA TYR A 515 40.00 -0.93 7.88
C TYR A 515 38.97 -0.37 6.90
N GLN A 516 39.33 0.72 6.23
CA GLN A 516 38.54 1.19 5.10
C GLN A 516 38.59 0.17 3.94
N PRO A 517 37.56 0.15 3.08
CA PRO A 517 37.64 -0.56 1.80
C PRO A 517 38.88 -0.14 1.02
N LEU A 518 39.56 -1.08 0.37
CA LEU A 518 40.80 -0.80 -0.36
C LEU A 518 40.56 0.02 -1.63
N ASN A 519 39.37 -0.12 -2.22
CA ASN A 519 38.94 0.57 -3.43
C ASN A 519 37.56 1.21 -3.24
N ASP A 520 37.27 2.28 -3.97
CA ASP A 520 35.94 2.92 -3.97
C ASP A 520 34.82 1.97 -4.39
N SER A 521 35.12 0.96 -5.22
CA SER A 521 34.16 -0.08 -5.64
C SER A 521 33.72 -1.00 -4.51
N ASP A 522 34.51 -1.10 -3.45
CA ASP A 522 34.26 -1.97 -2.31
C ASP A 522 33.50 -1.23 -1.19
N MET A 523 33.34 0.10 -1.31
CA MET A 523 32.51 0.89 -0.41
C MET A 523 31.03 0.50 -0.58
N LEU A 524 30.36 0.13 0.52
CA LEU A 524 28.99 -0.37 0.51
C LEU A 524 28.81 -1.59 -0.43
N ALA A 525 29.78 -2.51 -0.38
CA ALA A 525 29.83 -3.71 -1.20
C ALA A 525 28.50 -4.50 -1.19
N ARG A 526 28.08 -4.97 -2.38
CA ARG A 526 26.87 -5.80 -2.55
C ARG A 526 27.11 -7.29 -2.32
N TYR A 527 28.37 -7.70 -2.28
CA TYR A 527 28.80 -9.09 -2.16
C TYR A 527 30.00 -9.17 -1.22
N PRO A 528 30.18 -10.27 -0.47
CA PRO A 528 31.28 -10.41 0.47
C PRO A 528 32.63 -10.56 -0.25
N SER A 529 33.72 -10.23 0.45
CA SER A 529 35.07 -10.38 -0.09
C SER A 529 35.60 -11.81 0.01
N GLY A 530 36.75 -12.05 -0.64
CA GLY A 530 37.63 -13.15 -0.26
C GLY A 530 38.36 -12.88 1.06
N ASN A 531 39.25 -13.80 1.45
CA ASN A 531 40.16 -13.60 2.57
C ASN A 531 41.37 -12.77 2.12
N TYR A 532 41.63 -11.64 2.77
CA TYR A 532 42.82 -10.83 2.56
C TYR A 532 44.00 -11.34 3.39
N LYS A 533 45.21 -11.12 2.89
CA LYS A 533 46.45 -11.32 3.64
C LYS A 533 46.87 -10.03 4.36
N PRO A 534 47.63 -10.12 5.47
CA PRO A 534 48.07 -8.94 6.21
C PRO A 534 48.84 -7.91 5.37
N GLU A 535 49.63 -8.34 4.39
CA GLU A 535 50.41 -7.47 3.50
C GLU A 535 49.55 -6.64 2.54
N GLU A 536 48.30 -7.05 2.30
CA GLU A 536 47.34 -6.31 1.46
C GLU A 536 46.67 -5.17 2.24
N LEU A 537 46.77 -5.18 3.57
CA LEU A 537 46.04 -4.26 4.43
C LEU A 537 46.86 -3.01 4.77
N GLY A 538 46.17 -1.87 4.75
CA GLY A 538 46.71 -0.61 5.26
C GLY A 538 46.66 -0.50 6.78
N LYS A 539 46.67 0.73 7.30
CA LYS A 539 46.44 0.98 8.73
C LYS A 539 44.95 0.85 9.06
N PRO A 540 44.59 0.24 10.21
CA PRO A 540 43.20 0.22 10.64
C PRO A 540 42.71 1.64 10.92
N VAL A 541 41.47 1.92 10.54
CA VAL A 541 40.79 3.19 10.89
C VAL A 541 40.22 3.15 12.31
N LEU A 542 39.97 1.94 12.83
CA LEU A 542 39.57 1.71 14.21
C LEU A 542 40.26 0.43 14.71
N GLU A 543 40.95 0.53 15.84
CA GLU A 543 41.57 -0.58 16.55
C GLU A 543 41.14 -0.49 18.03
N VAL A 544 40.47 -1.53 18.53
CA VAL A 544 39.78 -1.47 19.83
C VAL A 544 39.70 -2.86 20.48
N ASP A 545 39.89 -2.92 21.79
CA ASP A 545 39.52 -4.09 22.59
C ASP A 545 38.06 -3.95 23.04
N LEU A 546 37.20 -4.86 22.63
CA LEU A 546 35.82 -4.96 23.13
C LEU A 546 35.80 -5.87 24.35
N GLU A 547 35.28 -5.35 25.45
CA GLU A 547 34.96 -6.12 26.66
C GLU A 547 33.47 -6.43 26.69
N GLN A 548 33.07 -7.34 27.59
CA GLN A 548 31.67 -7.69 27.77
C GLN A 548 30.79 -6.44 27.96
N GLY A 549 29.69 -6.36 27.22
CA GLY A 549 28.76 -5.23 27.23
C GLY A 549 29.03 -4.14 26.17
N ASP A 550 30.17 -4.21 25.48
CA ASP A 550 30.52 -3.23 24.43
C ASP A 550 29.89 -3.56 23.07
N LEU A 551 29.64 -2.52 22.26
CA LEU A 551 29.14 -2.63 20.89
C LEU A 551 30.21 -2.21 19.88
N LEU A 552 30.29 -2.90 18.74
CA LEU A 552 30.96 -2.42 17.54
C LEU A 552 30.00 -2.46 16.34
N TYR A 553 29.89 -1.36 15.62
CA TYR A 553 29.19 -1.27 14.34
C TYR A 553 30.18 -0.95 13.21
N PHE A 554 29.97 -1.53 12.03
CA PHE A 554 30.61 -1.08 10.80
C PHE A 554 29.74 -1.35 9.55
N PRO A 555 29.81 -0.48 8.53
CA PRO A 555 29.13 -0.69 7.26
C PRO A 555 29.69 -1.86 6.45
N ARG A 556 28.87 -2.41 5.55
CA ARG A 556 29.33 -3.38 4.55
C ARG A 556 30.47 -2.82 3.71
N GLY A 557 31.43 -3.68 3.35
CA GLY A 557 32.66 -3.30 2.66
C GLY A 557 33.84 -2.90 3.57
N PHE A 558 33.62 -2.63 4.86
CA PHE A 558 34.73 -2.40 5.81
C PHE A 558 35.42 -3.70 6.17
N ILE A 559 36.71 -3.81 5.84
CA ILE A 559 37.52 -4.98 6.15
C ILE A 559 37.71 -5.03 7.66
N HIS A 560 37.57 -6.20 8.25
CA HIS A 560 37.73 -6.40 9.68
C HIS A 560 38.41 -7.72 10.01
N GLN A 561 39.04 -7.77 11.18
CA GLN A 561 39.61 -8.98 11.77
C GLN A 561 39.62 -8.87 13.28
N ALA A 562 39.58 -10.02 13.97
CA ALA A 562 39.55 -10.04 15.43
C ALA A 562 40.28 -11.24 16.03
N ARG A 563 41.01 -10.99 17.12
CA ARG A 563 41.73 -12.00 17.90
C ARG A 563 41.26 -11.98 19.35
N ALA A 564 40.99 -13.14 19.94
CA ALA A 564 40.65 -13.21 21.36
C ALA A 564 41.83 -12.80 22.24
N HIS A 565 41.52 -12.20 23.39
CA HIS A 565 42.51 -11.78 24.38
C HIS A 565 43.39 -12.96 24.84
N LYS A 566 44.61 -12.66 25.33
CA LYS A 566 45.60 -13.69 25.71
C LYS A 566 45.08 -14.66 26.78
N GLU A 567 44.35 -14.13 27.75
CA GLU A 567 43.92 -14.88 28.94
C GLU A 567 42.43 -15.23 28.99
N LYS A 568 41.60 -14.59 28.15
CA LYS A 568 40.14 -14.75 28.17
C LYS A 568 39.67 -15.28 26.82
N HIS A 569 38.68 -16.17 26.81
CA HIS A 569 37.93 -16.43 25.56
C HIS A 569 37.14 -15.18 25.16
N SER A 570 36.50 -15.22 24.00
CA SER A 570 35.54 -14.22 23.57
C SER A 570 34.30 -14.89 23.00
N LEU A 571 33.14 -14.35 23.33
CA LEU A 571 31.88 -14.60 22.63
C LEU A 571 31.29 -13.26 22.21
N HIS A 572 30.82 -13.19 20.97
CA HIS A 572 29.96 -12.09 20.53
C HIS A 572 28.86 -12.61 19.60
N LEU A 573 27.75 -11.89 19.60
CA LEU A 573 26.63 -12.02 18.67
C LEU A 573 26.78 -10.91 17.63
N THR A 574 26.90 -11.26 16.36
CA THR A 574 26.83 -10.29 15.26
C THR A 574 25.40 -10.29 14.75
N VAL A 575 24.67 -9.21 14.98
CA VAL A 575 23.39 -8.90 14.33
C VAL A 575 23.70 -8.23 13.00
N SER A 576 23.08 -8.70 11.92
CA SER A 576 23.32 -8.24 10.55
C SER A 576 22.04 -7.83 9.85
N THR A 577 22.07 -6.78 9.04
CA THR A 577 20.92 -6.33 8.23
C THR A 577 21.37 -5.65 6.93
N GLY A 578 20.42 -5.19 6.10
CA GLY A 578 20.71 -4.38 4.91
C GLY A 578 21.24 -5.16 3.70
N GLN A 579 21.28 -6.49 3.76
CA GLN A 579 21.74 -7.32 2.64
C GLN A 579 20.86 -7.06 1.42
N GLN A 580 21.47 -6.68 0.29
CA GLN A 580 20.77 -6.41 -0.97
C GLN A 580 19.52 -5.50 -0.84
N ASN A 581 19.53 -4.56 0.12
CA ASN A 581 18.45 -3.60 0.32
C ASN A 581 18.88 -2.19 -0.13
N THR A 582 19.21 -2.04 -1.41
CA THR A 582 19.73 -0.78 -1.96
C THR A 582 18.80 -0.17 -3.01
N MET A 583 19.01 1.11 -3.34
CA MET A 583 18.36 1.75 -4.50
C MET A 583 18.61 0.96 -5.81
N GLY A 584 19.77 0.32 -5.95
CA GLY A 584 20.07 -0.56 -7.09
C GLY A 584 19.12 -1.75 -7.15
N ASN A 585 18.87 -2.41 -6.02
CA ASN A 585 17.93 -3.53 -5.93
C ASN A 585 16.49 -3.09 -6.21
N PHE A 586 16.08 -1.91 -5.73
CA PHE A 586 14.78 -1.32 -6.07
C PHE A 586 14.64 -1.10 -7.59
N LEU A 587 15.70 -0.62 -8.26
CA LEU A 587 15.72 -0.46 -9.71
C LEU A 587 15.73 -1.80 -10.46
N GLU A 588 16.36 -2.84 -9.91
CA GLU A 588 16.32 -4.21 -10.45
C GLU A 588 14.90 -4.79 -10.43
N VAL A 589 14.06 -4.38 -9.48
CA VAL A 589 12.62 -4.73 -9.44
C VAL A 589 11.80 -3.86 -10.39
N LEU A 590 12.05 -2.54 -10.39
CA LEU A 590 11.25 -1.55 -11.12
C LEU A 590 11.46 -1.61 -12.65
N LEU A 591 12.71 -1.63 -13.10
CA LEU A 591 13.04 -1.41 -14.50
C LEU A 591 12.55 -2.53 -15.44
N PRO A 592 12.61 -3.82 -15.09
CA PRO A 592 12.07 -4.88 -15.95
C PRO A 592 10.56 -4.72 -16.18
N GLN A 593 9.81 -4.37 -15.12
CA GLN A 593 8.38 -4.14 -15.20
C GLN A 593 8.04 -2.90 -16.03
N ALA A 594 8.75 -1.79 -15.79
CA ALA A 594 8.60 -0.56 -16.56
C ALA A 594 8.95 -0.76 -18.05
N LEU A 595 9.99 -1.54 -18.34
CA LEU A 595 10.37 -1.89 -19.71
C LEU A 595 9.26 -2.70 -20.39
N ALA A 596 8.73 -3.73 -19.71
CA ALA A 596 7.63 -4.52 -20.24
C ALA A 596 6.36 -3.67 -20.47
N GLY A 597 6.01 -2.79 -19.52
CA GLY A 597 4.92 -1.83 -19.64
C GLY A 597 5.10 -0.90 -20.84
N ALA A 598 6.27 -0.27 -20.97
CA ALA A 598 6.59 0.63 -22.06
C ALA A 598 6.58 -0.09 -23.43
N ILE A 599 7.11 -1.31 -23.52
CA ILE A 599 7.05 -2.13 -24.75
C ILE A 599 5.60 -2.43 -25.13
N ASN A 600 4.70 -2.64 -24.15
CA ASN A 600 3.29 -2.93 -24.41
C ASN A 600 2.50 -1.70 -24.85
N THR A 601 2.86 -0.50 -24.40
CA THR A 601 2.11 0.74 -24.69
C THR A 601 2.69 1.57 -25.83
N ASN A 602 3.99 1.42 -26.15
CA ASN A 602 4.67 2.24 -27.14
C ASN A 602 5.12 1.43 -28.37
N VAL A 603 4.55 1.75 -29.54
CA VAL A 603 4.88 1.08 -30.81
C VAL A 603 6.32 1.28 -31.26
N ASP A 604 6.96 2.42 -30.95
CA ASP A 604 8.33 2.69 -31.35
C ASP A 604 9.33 1.74 -30.68
N LEU A 605 9.01 1.26 -29.47
CA LEU A 605 9.81 0.24 -28.77
C LEU A 605 9.62 -1.17 -29.35
N ARG A 606 8.55 -1.40 -30.12
CA ARG A 606 8.28 -2.68 -30.79
C ARG A 606 8.80 -2.73 -32.23
N ARG A 607 9.24 -1.60 -32.79
CA ARG A 607 9.82 -1.56 -34.14
C ARG A 607 11.16 -2.30 -34.18
N SER A 608 11.44 -2.97 -35.29
CA SER A 608 12.72 -3.66 -35.50
C SER A 608 13.90 -2.69 -35.42
N LEU A 609 15.05 -3.20 -34.97
CA LEU A 609 16.32 -2.50 -35.06
C LEU A 609 16.67 -2.22 -36.54
N PRO A 610 17.48 -1.18 -36.85
CA PRO A 610 18.06 -1.01 -38.18
C PRO A 610 18.78 -2.29 -38.61
N ARG A 611 18.61 -2.74 -39.86
CA ARG A 611 19.12 -4.03 -40.34
C ARG A 611 20.66 -4.09 -40.38
N ASP A 612 21.26 -2.93 -40.56
CA ASP A 612 22.68 -2.64 -40.70
C ASP A 612 23.34 -2.21 -39.39
N TYR A 613 22.63 -2.23 -38.25
CA TYR A 613 23.18 -1.72 -37.00
C TYR A 613 24.49 -2.39 -36.57
N LEU A 614 24.75 -3.63 -37.00
CA LEU A 614 25.99 -4.36 -36.72
C LEU A 614 27.19 -3.82 -37.50
N ASP A 615 26.99 -3.05 -38.57
CA ASP A 615 28.07 -2.48 -39.38
C ASP A 615 28.70 -1.25 -38.72
N TYR A 616 28.00 -0.68 -37.73
CA TYR A 616 28.42 0.53 -37.02
C TYR A 616 28.29 0.43 -35.49
N MET A 617 27.55 -0.51 -34.90
CA MET A 617 27.46 -0.74 -33.44
C MET A 617 28.25 -1.97 -32.99
N GLY A 618 28.60 -2.04 -31.70
CA GLY A 618 29.39 -3.14 -31.12
C GLY A 618 30.81 -2.74 -30.77
N VAL A 619 31.49 -3.61 -30.00
CA VAL A 619 32.84 -3.36 -29.46
C VAL A 619 33.86 -3.16 -30.58
N MET A 620 33.75 -3.91 -31.69
CA MET A 620 34.62 -3.79 -32.86
C MET A 620 34.55 -2.44 -33.59
N HIS A 621 33.53 -1.62 -33.30
CA HIS A 621 33.33 -0.29 -33.86
C HIS A 621 33.41 0.82 -32.81
N SER A 622 33.92 0.52 -31.61
CA SER A 622 33.96 1.45 -30.47
C SER A 622 34.93 2.62 -30.64
N ASP A 623 35.89 2.49 -31.55
CA ASP A 623 36.89 3.48 -31.94
C ASP A 623 36.38 4.53 -32.94
N ARG A 624 35.24 4.28 -33.61
CA ARG A 624 34.59 5.19 -34.56
C ARG A 624 33.91 6.38 -33.87
N LYS A 625 34.70 7.25 -33.24
CA LYS A 625 34.21 8.47 -32.56
C LYS A 625 33.63 9.45 -33.59
N GLY A 626 32.43 9.97 -33.32
CA GLY A 626 31.77 10.96 -34.17
C GLY A 626 31.04 10.39 -35.39
N ASP A 627 30.97 9.06 -35.52
CA ASP A 627 30.18 8.38 -36.54
C ASP A 627 28.69 8.80 -36.44
N PRO A 628 28.09 9.36 -37.52
CA PRO A 628 26.71 9.84 -37.49
C PRO A 628 25.68 8.75 -37.23
N GLU A 629 25.89 7.52 -37.71
CA GLU A 629 24.95 6.40 -37.57
C GLU A 629 24.94 5.89 -36.13
N ARG A 630 26.12 5.78 -35.52
CA ARG A 630 26.25 5.49 -34.08
C ARG A 630 25.56 6.56 -33.23
N GLN A 631 25.75 7.83 -33.57
CA GLN A 631 25.13 8.93 -32.84
C GLN A 631 23.61 8.93 -32.98
N ALA A 632 23.10 8.68 -34.19
CA ALA A 632 21.67 8.55 -34.45
C ALA A 632 21.05 7.38 -33.67
N PHE A 633 21.71 6.22 -33.67
CA PHE A 633 21.30 5.05 -32.91
C PHE A 633 21.26 5.35 -31.40
N ALA A 634 22.32 5.95 -30.86
CA ALA A 634 22.38 6.34 -29.45
C ALA A 634 21.28 7.35 -29.06
N ASN A 635 20.97 8.32 -29.94
CA ASN A 635 19.90 9.28 -29.71
C ASN A 635 18.51 8.61 -29.72
N LYS A 636 18.28 7.65 -30.62
CA LYS A 636 17.04 6.84 -30.63
C LYS A 636 16.91 6.02 -29.34
N LEU A 637 17.99 5.39 -28.89
CA LEU A 637 18.00 4.64 -27.62
C LEU A 637 17.76 5.55 -26.41
N LYS A 638 18.34 6.76 -26.36
CA LYS A 638 18.05 7.74 -25.31
C LYS A 638 16.56 8.11 -25.25
N GLY A 639 15.93 8.28 -26.41
CA GLY A 639 14.47 8.51 -26.50
C GLY A 639 13.68 7.34 -25.93
N ALA A 640 14.03 6.11 -26.33
CA ALA A 640 13.43 4.89 -25.81
C ALA A 640 13.56 4.77 -24.28
N LEU A 641 14.75 5.04 -23.74
CA LEU A 641 15.00 5.03 -22.28
C LEU A 641 14.15 6.08 -21.56
N LYS A 642 13.94 7.26 -22.15
CA LYS A 642 13.05 8.29 -21.57
C LYS A 642 11.60 7.80 -21.47
N THR A 643 11.12 7.04 -22.45
CA THR A 643 9.80 6.40 -22.39
C THR A 643 9.72 5.40 -21.23
N VAL A 644 10.74 4.54 -21.09
CA VAL A 644 10.80 3.57 -19.98
C VAL A 644 10.83 4.27 -18.62
N LEU A 645 11.59 5.36 -18.50
CA LEU A 645 11.63 6.17 -17.27
C LEU A 645 10.27 6.80 -16.96
N GLY A 646 9.52 7.24 -17.98
CA GLY A 646 8.15 7.74 -17.81
C GLY A 646 7.22 6.68 -17.24
N GLU A 647 7.26 5.46 -17.78
CA GLU A 647 6.49 4.32 -17.26
C GLU A 647 6.91 3.97 -15.83
N ALA A 648 8.21 3.96 -15.55
CA ALA A 648 8.76 3.63 -14.23
C ALA A 648 8.21 4.52 -13.12
N MET A 649 8.00 5.82 -13.38
CA MET A 649 7.43 6.73 -12.37
C MET A 649 5.98 6.37 -12.01
N GLY A 650 5.23 5.76 -12.92
CA GLY A 650 3.88 5.26 -12.67
C GLY A 650 3.82 3.88 -11.99
N MET A 651 4.97 3.24 -11.75
CA MET A 651 5.08 1.90 -11.18
C MET A 651 5.83 1.87 -9.84
N LEU A 652 6.11 3.03 -9.24
CA LEU A 652 6.84 3.13 -7.97
C LEU A 652 6.13 2.38 -6.84
N ASP A 653 4.80 2.50 -6.74
CA ASP A 653 4.02 1.83 -5.70
C ASP A 653 4.07 0.30 -5.88
N ALA A 654 3.86 -0.19 -7.10
CA ALA A 654 3.92 -1.62 -7.42
C ALA A 654 5.31 -2.22 -7.16
N ALA A 655 6.38 -1.50 -7.50
CA ALA A 655 7.74 -1.94 -7.18
C ALA A 655 8.00 -1.93 -5.65
N SER A 656 7.43 -0.97 -4.93
CA SER A 656 7.51 -0.91 -3.46
C SER A 656 6.77 -2.07 -2.81
N ASP A 657 5.60 -2.44 -3.34
CA ASP A 657 4.84 -3.60 -2.88
C ASP A 657 5.58 -4.91 -3.16
N GLN A 658 6.25 -5.02 -4.31
CA GLN A 658 7.10 -6.18 -4.60
C GLN A 658 8.31 -6.26 -3.67
N MET A 659 8.93 -5.13 -3.32
CA MET A 659 10.01 -5.10 -2.32
C MET A 659 9.47 -5.48 -0.93
N ALA A 660 8.29 -5.00 -0.54
CA ALA A 660 7.65 -5.36 0.72
C ALA A 660 7.30 -6.86 0.78
N LYS A 661 6.84 -7.43 -0.34
CA LYS A 661 6.60 -8.87 -0.48
C LYS A 661 7.88 -9.68 -0.31
N ASN A 662 8.97 -9.26 -0.95
CA ASN A 662 10.27 -9.92 -0.77
C ASN A 662 10.70 -9.88 0.70
N PHE A 663 10.57 -8.72 1.36
CA PHE A 663 10.86 -8.60 2.79
C PHE A 663 9.98 -9.52 3.65
N LEU A 664 8.68 -9.63 3.37
CA LEU A 664 7.79 -10.55 4.10
C LEU A 664 8.21 -12.02 3.96
N VAL A 665 8.81 -12.40 2.83
CA VAL A 665 9.36 -13.75 2.62
C VAL A 665 10.64 -13.95 3.42
N ASP A 666 11.48 -12.92 3.50
CA ASP A 666 12.79 -13.00 4.13
C ASP A 666 12.74 -12.92 5.67
N ARG A 667 11.76 -12.19 6.20
CA ARG A 667 11.68 -11.83 7.61
C ARG A 667 11.32 -12.99 8.54
N LEU A 668 11.68 -12.86 9.81
CA LEU A 668 11.33 -13.83 10.84
C LEU A 668 9.81 -13.79 11.14
N PRO A 669 9.24 -14.91 11.62
CA PRO A 669 7.89 -14.87 12.18
C PRO A 669 7.85 -13.92 13.37
N PRO A 670 6.69 -13.27 13.62
CA PRO A 670 6.55 -12.37 14.75
C PRO A 670 6.76 -13.14 16.06
N ALA A 671 7.62 -12.61 16.94
CA ALA A 671 7.79 -13.15 18.28
C ALA A 671 6.61 -12.70 19.16
N LEU A 672 5.67 -13.61 19.38
CA LEU A 672 4.46 -13.40 20.19
C LEU A 672 4.70 -13.88 21.62
N GLU A 673 4.12 -13.18 22.59
CA GLU A 673 4.05 -13.70 23.96
C GLU A 673 2.90 -14.71 24.10
N ASP A 674 2.98 -15.61 25.08
CA ASP A 674 1.96 -16.66 25.30
C ASP A 674 0.53 -16.08 25.37
N GLU A 675 0.36 -14.90 25.97
CA GLU A 675 -0.94 -14.23 26.04
C GLU A 675 -1.48 -13.83 24.66
N GLU A 676 -0.62 -13.42 23.75
CA GLU A 676 -1.00 -13.06 22.39
C GLU A 676 -1.30 -14.31 21.56
N GLU A 677 -0.47 -15.35 21.71
CA GLU A 677 -0.66 -16.65 21.04
C GLU A 677 -1.99 -17.32 21.44
N ASN A 678 -2.38 -17.18 22.70
CA ASN A 678 -3.67 -17.63 23.21
C ASN A 678 -4.86 -16.86 22.60
N CYS A 679 -4.63 -15.67 22.05
CA CYS A 679 -5.65 -14.84 21.40
C CYS A 679 -5.64 -14.94 19.87
N THR A 680 -4.74 -15.73 19.27
CA THR A 680 -4.62 -15.93 17.81
C THR A 680 -4.96 -17.35 17.35
N SER A 681 -5.22 -18.28 18.27
CA SER A 681 -5.51 -19.68 17.96
C SER A 681 -6.98 -20.05 18.21
N ASP A 682 -7.47 -21.07 17.50
CA ASP A 682 -8.82 -21.64 17.66
C ASP A 682 -9.09 -22.21 19.08
N ASN A 683 -8.06 -22.27 19.94
CA ASN A 683 -8.15 -22.72 21.33
C ASN A 683 -8.64 -21.64 22.31
N SER A 684 -8.79 -20.38 21.85
CA SER A 684 -9.61 -19.38 22.55
C SER A 684 -11.06 -19.90 22.62
N PRO A 685 -11.78 -19.81 23.74
CA PRO A 685 -13.14 -20.34 23.85
C PRO A 685 -14.04 -19.65 22.81
N LEU A 686 -14.23 -20.34 21.67
CA LEU A 686 -14.82 -19.87 20.42
C LEU A 686 -15.97 -18.87 20.62
N GLN A 687 -15.65 -17.57 20.65
CA GLN A 687 -16.67 -16.57 20.35
C GLN A 687 -16.85 -16.59 18.83
N LYS A 688 -18.09 -16.74 18.36
CA LYS A 688 -18.40 -16.46 16.96
C LYS A 688 -17.91 -15.04 16.67
N ILE A 689 -17.02 -14.88 15.70
CA ILE A 689 -16.67 -13.55 15.19
C ILE A 689 -17.97 -12.96 14.63
N THR A 690 -18.41 -11.88 15.26
CA THR A 690 -19.58 -11.10 14.89
C THR A 690 -19.15 -9.69 14.56
N VAL A 691 -20.06 -8.90 14.01
CA VAL A 691 -19.86 -7.46 13.83
C VAL A 691 -19.54 -6.70 15.11
N ASN A 692 -19.80 -7.26 16.30
CA ASN A 692 -19.47 -6.61 17.58
C ASN A 692 -18.11 -7.03 18.15
N THR A 693 -17.46 -8.03 17.55
CA THR A 693 -16.17 -8.53 17.99
C THR A 693 -15.10 -7.46 17.82
N GLN A 694 -14.25 -7.31 18.83
CA GLN A 694 -13.09 -6.42 18.83
C GLN A 694 -11.83 -7.24 18.50
N LEU A 695 -11.15 -6.87 17.44
CA LEU A 695 -9.93 -7.52 16.95
C LEU A 695 -8.80 -6.49 16.83
N LYS A 696 -7.56 -6.98 16.86
CA LYS A 696 -6.36 -6.18 16.65
C LYS A 696 -5.41 -6.95 15.74
N LEU A 697 -4.70 -6.25 14.86
CA LEU A 697 -3.58 -6.81 14.10
C LEU A 697 -2.45 -7.23 15.07
N ILE A 698 -1.86 -8.40 14.91
CA ILE A 698 -0.89 -8.90 15.91
C ILE A 698 0.40 -8.06 15.97
N ARG A 699 0.89 -7.61 14.81
CA ARG A 699 2.06 -6.72 14.67
C ARG A 699 1.87 -5.81 13.47
N HIS A 700 2.45 -4.61 13.49
CA HIS A 700 2.35 -3.65 12.38
C HIS A 700 2.87 -4.24 11.05
N GLY A 701 4.00 -4.94 11.09
CA GLY A 701 4.66 -5.47 9.90
C GLY A 701 4.25 -6.90 9.50
N VAL A 702 3.24 -7.50 10.14
CA VAL A 702 2.94 -8.93 9.94
C VAL A 702 2.41 -9.24 8.54
N ALA A 703 1.71 -8.31 7.91
CA ALA A 703 1.03 -8.52 6.65
C ALA A 703 1.11 -7.31 5.72
N ARG A 704 1.03 -7.57 4.41
CA ARG A 704 1.00 -6.57 3.35
C ARG A 704 -0.08 -6.97 2.34
N MET A 705 -0.99 -6.03 2.06
CA MET A 705 -1.90 -6.16 0.94
C MET A 705 -1.24 -5.63 -0.33
N VAL A 706 -1.42 -6.36 -1.42
CA VAL A 706 -1.06 -5.95 -2.79
C VAL A 706 -2.24 -6.21 -3.73
N ILE A 707 -2.27 -5.52 -4.86
CA ILE A 707 -3.29 -5.74 -5.90
C ILE A 707 -2.66 -6.53 -7.05
N GLU A 708 -3.01 -7.81 -7.16
CA GLU A 708 -2.52 -8.73 -8.18
C GLU A 708 -3.72 -9.29 -8.95
N ASP A 709 -3.66 -9.28 -10.28
CA ASP A 709 -4.68 -9.84 -11.18
C ASP A 709 -6.14 -9.43 -10.87
N GLY A 710 -6.33 -8.21 -10.36
CA GLY A 710 -7.64 -7.68 -10.02
C GLY A 710 -8.26 -8.32 -8.77
N LYS A 711 -7.41 -8.76 -7.83
CA LYS A 711 -7.75 -9.22 -6.48
C LYS A 711 -6.96 -8.44 -5.43
N ALA A 712 -7.47 -8.42 -4.21
CA ALA A 712 -6.73 -7.97 -3.04
C ALA A 712 -6.01 -9.18 -2.44
N VAL A 713 -4.68 -9.20 -2.52
CA VAL A 713 -3.87 -10.34 -2.09
C VAL A 713 -3.09 -9.95 -0.84
N VAL A 714 -3.25 -10.71 0.24
CA VAL A 714 -2.58 -10.46 1.52
C VAL A 714 -1.47 -11.48 1.72
N TYR A 715 -0.23 -10.98 1.72
CA TYR A 715 0.95 -11.74 2.11
C TYR A 715 1.20 -11.50 3.61
N HIS A 716 1.59 -12.54 4.35
CA HIS A 716 1.89 -12.42 5.79
C HIS A 716 3.04 -13.33 6.21
N CYS A 717 3.79 -12.91 7.24
CA CYS A 717 4.95 -13.65 7.75
C CYS A 717 4.64 -14.49 9.00
N ARG A 718 3.37 -14.67 9.35
CA ARG A 718 2.98 -15.39 10.59
C ARG A 718 3.43 -16.85 10.60
N GLU A 719 3.37 -17.50 9.44
CA GLU A 719 3.74 -18.90 9.23
C GLU A 719 5.19 -19.06 8.74
N ASN A 720 5.98 -17.98 8.71
CA ASN A 720 7.38 -18.08 8.37
C ASN A 720 8.11 -18.96 9.38
N SER A 721 9.08 -19.73 8.89
CA SER A 721 10.03 -20.39 9.79
C SER A 721 11.05 -19.40 10.34
N ARG A 722 11.65 -19.73 11.48
CA ARG A 722 12.86 -19.05 11.96
C ARG A 722 14.08 -19.35 11.08
N MET A 723 13.96 -20.33 10.18
CA MET A 723 14.92 -20.60 9.11
C MET A 723 14.52 -19.89 7.82
N HIS A 724 15.48 -19.14 7.28
CA HIS A 724 15.28 -18.37 6.06
C HIS A 724 14.84 -19.27 4.89
N HIS A 725 13.69 -18.93 4.29
CA HIS A 725 13.07 -19.59 3.13
C HIS A 725 12.77 -21.09 3.32
N GLU A 726 12.64 -21.60 4.55
CA GLU A 726 12.25 -22.99 4.78
C GLU A 726 10.79 -23.27 4.36
N VAL A 727 9.91 -22.29 4.56
CA VAL A 727 8.47 -22.39 4.25
C VAL A 727 8.12 -21.33 3.20
N PRO A 728 7.42 -21.70 2.11
CA PRO A 728 6.93 -20.73 1.14
C PRO A 728 5.77 -19.91 1.73
N ILE A 729 5.77 -18.60 1.46
CA ILE A 729 4.64 -17.74 1.83
C ILE A 729 3.41 -18.12 1.00
N SER A 730 2.29 -18.39 1.66
CA SER A 730 1.00 -18.65 1.00
C SER A 730 0.10 -17.43 1.18
N PRO A 731 -0.25 -16.69 0.12
CA PRO A 731 -1.08 -15.52 0.26
C PRO A 731 -2.55 -15.89 0.46
N LEU A 732 -3.29 -14.97 1.08
CA LEU A 732 -4.75 -14.98 1.09
C LEU A 732 -5.28 -14.11 -0.05
N GLU A 733 -6.24 -14.62 -0.80
CA GLU A 733 -6.87 -13.91 -1.90
C GLU A 733 -8.28 -13.47 -1.53
N PHE A 734 -8.56 -12.18 -1.74
CA PHE A 734 -9.84 -11.55 -1.50
C PHE A 734 -10.32 -10.82 -2.76
N GLU A 735 -11.62 -10.52 -2.82
CA GLU A 735 -12.16 -9.71 -3.90
C GLU A 735 -11.76 -8.23 -3.71
N LEU A 736 -11.84 -7.42 -4.76
CA LEU A 736 -11.37 -6.02 -4.70
C LEU A 736 -12.20 -5.12 -3.79
N ASP A 737 -13.45 -5.47 -3.53
CA ASP A 737 -14.33 -4.77 -2.58
C ASP A 737 -13.90 -4.97 -1.13
N ASP A 738 -13.20 -6.08 -0.81
CA ASP A 738 -12.59 -6.29 0.51
C ASP A 738 -11.38 -5.37 0.77
N ALA A 739 -10.78 -4.78 -0.28
CA ALA A 739 -9.52 -4.05 -0.18
C ALA A 739 -9.59 -2.85 0.79
N GLU A 740 -10.68 -2.09 0.81
CA GLU A 740 -10.85 -0.97 1.75
C GLU A 740 -10.89 -1.50 3.21
N SER A 741 -11.50 -2.67 3.44
CA SER A 741 -11.56 -3.29 4.76
C SER A 741 -10.20 -3.81 5.22
N ILE A 742 -9.43 -4.43 4.32
CA ILE A 742 -8.08 -4.88 4.63
C ILE A 742 -7.16 -3.68 4.93
N GLU A 743 -7.22 -2.61 4.12
CA GLU A 743 -6.47 -1.38 4.38
C GLU A 743 -6.83 -0.77 5.75
N PHE A 744 -8.11 -0.78 6.10
CA PHE A 744 -8.58 -0.32 7.41
C PHE A 744 -7.99 -1.17 8.55
N ILE A 745 -8.00 -2.50 8.44
CA ILE A 745 -7.42 -3.40 9.45
C ILE A 745 -5.92 -3.11 9.63
N LEU A 746 -5.16 -3.08 8.52
CA LEU A 746 -3.72 -2.86 8.56
C LEU A 746 -3.36 -1.49 9.14
N SER A 747 -4.17 -0.47 8.87
CA SER A 747 -3.97 0.90 9.35
C SER A 747 -4.50 1.15 10.78
N SER A 748 -5.29 0.22 11.34
CA SER A 748 -5.85 0.37 12.69
C SER A 748 -4.88 -0.03 13.79
N TYR A 749 -3.78 -0.73 13.46
CA TYR A 749 -2.76 -1.07 14.44
C TYR A 749 -2.16 0.20 15.09
N PRO A 750 -2.00 0.25 16.43
CA PRO A 750 -2.07 -0.85 17.40
C PRO A 750 -3.43 -0.96 18.10
N ASP A 751 -4.43 -0.22 17.64
CA ASP A 751 -5.72 -0.14 18.30
C ASP A 751 -6.60 -1.34 17.95
N TYR A 752 -7.47 -1.70 18.89
CA TYR A 752 -8.56 -2.62 18.61
C TYR A 752 -9.59 -1.92 17.70
N PHE A 753 -10.11 -2.67 16.75
CA PHE A 753 -11.24 -2.25 15.93
C PHE A 753 -12.38 -3.25 16.09
N ARG A 754 -13.60 -2.74 16.00
CA ARG A 754 -14.79 -3.57 15.92
C ARG A 754 -14.94 -4.09 14.49
N VAL A 755 -15.23 -5.37 14.29
CA VAL A 755 -15.43 -5.97 12.95
C VAL A 755 -16.50 -5.24 12.15
N GLY A 756 -17.60 -4.85 12.80
CA GLY A 756 -18.67 -4.05 12.20
C GLY A 756 -18.22 -2.65 11.78
N ASP A 757 -17.03 -2.21 12.21
CA ASP A 757 -16.45 -0.92 11.86
C ASP A 757 -15.70 -0.88 10.53
N MET A 758 -15.40 -2.05 9.97
CA MET A 758 -14.68 -2.18 8.71
C MET A 758 -15.50 -1.61 7.54
N PRO A 759 -14.87 -0.87 6.61
CA PRO A 759 -15.55 -0.34 5.43
C PRO A 759 -15.89 -1.46 4.45
N HIS A 760 -17.05 -2.06 4.64
CA HIS A 760 -17.64 -3.06 3.76
C HIS A 760 -19.16 -2.88 3.73
N GLU A 761 -19.80 -3.25 2.62
CA GLU A 761 -21.24 -3.04 2.40
C GLU A 761 -22.10 -4.18 2.97
N ASP A 762 -21.51 -5.37 3.08
CA ASP A 762 -22.11 -6.57 3.65
C ASP A 762 -21.46 -6.92 5.00
N PRO A 763 -22.23 -6.91 6.11
CA PRO A 763 -21.78 -7.38 7.42
C PRO A 763 -21.30 -8.83 7.45
N GLN A 764 -21.82 -9.68 6.57
CA GLN A 764 -21.38 -11.07 6.46
C GLN A 764 -19.93 -11.12 5.96
N ASP A 765 -19.62 -10.39 4.90
CA ASP A 765 -18.27 -10.32 4.34
C ASP A 765 -17.28 -9.67 5.33
N GLN A 766 -17.71 -8.67 6.13
CA GLN A 766 -16.90 -8.19 7.26
C GLN A 766 -16.50 -9.35 8.18
N THR A 767 -17.47 -10.19 8.58
CA THR A 767 -17.18 -11.30 9.48
C THR A 767 -16.36 -12.41 8.83
N GLU A 768 -16.58 -12.73 7.55
CA GLU A 768 -15.80 -13.75 6.83
C GLU A 768 -14.36 -13.29 6.57
N LEU A 769 -14.16 -12.02 6.17
CA LEU A 769 -12.84 -11.41 6.05
C LEU A 769 -12.07 -11.48 7.38
N ALA A 770 -12.71 -11.05 8.48
CA ALA A 770 -12.11 -11.10 9.81
C ALA A 770 -11.78 -12.54 10.24
N LYS A 771 -12.66 -13.51 9.94
CA LYS A 771 -12.40 -14.94 10.21
C LYS A 771 -11.22 -15.47 9.41
N ALA A 772 -11.12 -15.13 8.13
CA ALA A 772 -10.02 -15.59 7.28
C ALA A 772 -8.66 -15.09 7.81
N LEU A 773 -8.56 -13.80 8.15
CA LEU A 773 -7.34 -13.23 8.71
C LEU A 773 -7.04 -13.75 10.13
N TYR A 774 -8.08 -13.94 10.95
CA TYR A 774 -7.93 -14.54 12.29
C TYR A 774 -7.40 -15.97 12.22
N LYS A 775 -7.92 -16.79 11.30
CA LYS A 775 -7.53 -18.18 11.12
C LYS A 775 -6.04 -18.35 10.78
N GLU A 776 -5.48 -17.40 10.02
CA GLU A 776 -4.04 -17.36 9.72
C GLU A 776 -3.21 -16.69 10.84
N GLY A 777 -3.79 -16.45 12.01
CA GLY A 777 -3.11 -15.83 13.16
C GLY A 777 -2.70 -14.38 12.94
N ILE A 778 -3.26 -13.69 11.94
CA ILE A 778 -2.95 -12.29 11.61
C ILE A 778 -3.67 -11.33 12.58
N LEU A 779 -4.83 -11.75 13.09
CA LEU A 779 -5.64 -10.99 14.05
C LEU A 779 -5.69 -11.69 15.41
N MET A 780 -5.83 -10.90 16.47
CA MET A 780 -6.06 -11.37 17.83
C MET A 780 -7.31 -10.73 18.45
N PHE A 781 -7.99 -11.47 19.33
CA PHE A 781 -9.12 -10.96 20.12
C PHE A 781 -8.69 -9.93 21.17
N GLN A 782 -9.60 -9.01 21.51
CA GLN A 782 -9.46 -8.20 22.71
C GLN A 782 -9.56 -9.05 23.96
N LYS A 783 -8.55 -8.95 24.83
CA LYS A 783 -8.57 -9.56 26.17
C LYS A 783 -9.78 -9.03 26.94
N SER A 784 -10.63 -9.93 27.40
CA SER A 784 -11.82 -9.63 28.22
C SER A 784 -11.47 -9.32 29.65
#